data_AF-A0A3Q7FUP8-F1
#
_entry.id   AF-A0A3Q7FUP8-F1
#
_cell.length_a   1.000
_cell.length_b   1.000
_cell.length_c   1.000
_cell.angle_alpha   90.00
_cell.angle_beta   90.00
_cell.angle_gamma   90.00
#
_symmetry.space_group_name_H-M   'P 1'
#
loop_
_entity.id
_entity.type
_entity.pdbx_description
1 polymer ?
#
loop_
_entity_poly.entity_id
_entity_poly.type
_entity_poly.pdbx_seq_one_letter_code
_entity_poly.pdbx_strand_id
1 'polypeptide(L)'
;MPYTNLIQNCLKVRLKANQFLSTMSTSLQFCPNRFHFETNPLLYRSSQSVIPQKRCLHGSVGFFCSAKGSSSSSSSVVLRRKRHGSSSSSSYPSPYFYQQNLGYGRFAYDECESESESDRETQSSKQLGESTLHNIEEWRWKLSMLMRKKDDQEVVSTDKKDRRDFEHISAMATRMGLHCRQYEKTIVCSKVPLPNYRPDLDVKRPQREVVLHYGLQSRVGDLLEAHLSKKSVNKGNLTHNAFLRGSNDNSSPNDKELHENEKPFARNVVAERILRRRSLEMRSKQEDWQGSPEGQKMLELRRNLPAYKEREALLRAISENQVVVVSGETGCGKTTQLPQYILEAEIEAARGATCNIICTQPRRISAMSVAERVAAERGENLGESVGYKVRLEGMRGRDTRLLFCTTGILLRRLLVDRKLEGVTHVIVDEIHERGMNEDFLLIVLKDLLPRRPELKLILMSATLNAELFSSYYGGAPMIHIPGFTYPVRSHFLENILEMTRYRLTPYNQIDNYGQDKMWKMQKQTIRKRKTQIASAVEESLESADFGQYNPLTRDSLSCWNPDSIGFNLIEHVLCHICRNERPGAVLVFMTGWDDINTVKDQLQAHPLLGDPSRVLLLACHGSMASAEQKLIFDKPEDGIRKIVLATNMAETSITINDVVFVVDCGKAKETSYDAINNTPCLLPSWISKASARQRKGRAGRVQPGECYHLYPRCVYEAFADYQLPELLRTPLQSLCLQIKSLQLGSISDFLSKAIQSPEPLSVQNAIEYLKTIGALDEDENLTVLGHNLSMLPVEPKLGKMIILGVVFNCLDPVLTVVAGLSARDPFLMPFDKKDLAESAKAQFSARDFSDHLALVRAYDGWKDAERQQSGYDYCWRNFLSAQTLKAMDSLRKQFLYLLKDIGLVDSIQSCNAWSNNEHLVRAIVCGGLFPGICSVVNKEKSISLKTMEDGGVLLYSNSVNAQEPQIPYPWLVFNEKVKVNAVFLRDSTAVSDSVVLLFGGSISGKALDGHLMMLGGYLEFFMNPSLANTYISLKRELNELVHKKLSDRNFDVGSHGELLEAVKLLVSEDQCEGKFVYGRKPSPKKSAKELQKNVISKKGSGGENPKSHLQTLLARAGHQSPSYKITQLKNNKFRATVIFNGLNFSGQPSSSKKDAEKDAAAEALQWFTGETQSSSKAVEHMSALLKKSKSKNQLHSTKWR
;
A
#
# COMPACT_ATOMS: atom_id res chain seq x y z
N MET A 1 20.24 -47.83 -38.66
CA MET A 1 20.62 -47.89 -40.08
C MET A 1 20.12 -49.21 -40.65
N PRO A 2 19.88 -49.33 -41.97
CA PRO A 2 19.92 -48.31 -43.04
C PRO A 2 18.52 -47.67 -43.23
N TYR A 3 18.19 -46.77 -44.17
CA TYR A 3 18.80 -45.68 -44.94
C TYR A 3 17.95 -45.49 -46.22
N THR A 4 17.55 -44.25 -46.48
CA THR A 4 17.27 -43.62 -47.80
C THR A 4 16.04 -43.95 -48.66
N ASN A 5 15.27 -42.85 -48.89
CA ASN A 5 14.74 -42.38 -50.18
C ASN A 5 13.51 -43.11 -50.78
N LEU A 6 12.68 -42.50 -51.65
CA LEU A 6 12.97 -41.48 -52.68
C LEU A 6 11.67 -40.70 -53.10
N ILE A 7 11.83 -39.42 -53.49
CA ILE A 7 10.93 -38.58 -54.35
C ILE A 7 9.53 -38.19 -53.81
N GLN A 8 9.13 -36.93 -53.68
CA GLN A 8 9.08 -35.73 -54.57
C GLN A 8 7.86 -35.62 -55.51
N ASN A 9 7.26 -34.41 -55.46
CA ASN A 9 6.51 -33.72 -56.53
C ASN A 9 5.10 -34.23 -56.92
N CYS A 10 4.08 -33.49 -56.47
CA CYS A 10 3.08 -32.93 -57.39
C CYS A 10 2.65 -31.51 -56.99
N LEU A 11 2.95 -30.57 -57.91
CA LEU A 11 2.22 -29.35 -58.32
C LEU A 11 1.55 -28.45 -57.26
N LYS A 12 1.97 -27.19 -57.07
CA LYS A 12 1.83 -26.01 -57.98
C LYS A 12 0.37 -25.68 -58.38
N VAL A 13 -0.09 -24.45 -58.10
CA VAL A 13 -0.70 -23.51 -59.08
C VAL A 13 -0.90 -22.09 -58.48
N ARG A 14 -0.56 -21.06 -59.28
CA ARG A 14 -0.89 -19.60 -59.20
C ARG A 14 -0.45 -18.79 -57.94
N LEU A 15 0.53 -17.87 -58.01
CA LEU A 15 0.77 -16.62 -58.81
C LEU A 15 0.24 -15.36 -58.06
N LYS A 16 1.13 -14.54 -57.47
CA LYS A 16 1.73 -13.26 -58.00
C LYS A 16 0.78 -12.05 -57.89
N ALA A 17 1.22 -10.80 -57.63
CA ALA A 17 2.51 -10.10 -57.76
C ALA A 17 2.62 -8.97 -56.68
N ASN A 18 3.71 -8.27 -56.37
CA ASN A 18 5.09 -8.14 -56.89
C ASN A 18 6.00 -7.67 -55.72
N GLN A 19 7.21 -8.22 -55.49
CA GLN A 19 8.55 -7.70 -55.88
C GLN A 19 8.99 -6.40 -55.15
N PHE A 20 10.25 -6.13 -54.77
CA PHE A 20 11.56 -6.85 -54.74
C PHE A 20 12.55 -5.97 -53.91
N LEU A 21 13.81 -6.28 -53.53
CA LEU A 21 14.82 -7.34 -53.72
C LEU A 21 15.59 -7.49 -52.36
N SER A 22 15.99 -8.68 -51.89
CA SER A 22 17.35 -9.27 -51.87
C SER A 22 18.41 -8.57 -50.95
N THR A 23 19.37 -9.27 -50.33
CA THR A 23 20.02 -10.54 -50.72
C THR A 23 20.71 -11.26 -49.54
N MET A 24 20.77 -12.60 -49.61
CA MET A 24 21.89 -13.48 -49.19
C MET A 24 22.29 -13.67 -47.69
N SER A 25 21.96 -14.88 -47.21
CA SER A 25 22.89 -15.95 -46.82
C SER A 25 23.51 -16.04 -45.40
N THR A 26 22.94 -16.98 -44.63
CA THR A 26 23.60 -18.12 -43.93
C THR A 26 24.63 -17.89 -42.80
N SER A 27 24.15 -18.19 -41.59
CA SER A 27 24.72 -19.11 -40.58
C SER A 27 26.16 -18.96 -40.08
N LEU A 28 26.30 -18.88 -38.75
CA LEU A 28 27.33 -19.59 -37.98
C LEU A 28 26.86 -19.78 -36.53
N GLN A 29 27.31 -20.86 -35.89
CA GLN A 29 26.97 -21.22 -34.51
C GLN A 29 28.27 -21.62 -33.76
N PHE A 30 28.27 -21.39 -32.45
CA PHE A 30 29.18 -21.94 -31.43
C PHE A 30 30.61 -21.36 -31.20
N CYS A 31 30.71 -20.66 -30.06
CA CYS A 31 31.63 -20.94 -28.94
C CYS A 31 33.08 -20.35 -28.94
N PRO A 32 33.77 -20.29 -27.77
CA PRO A 32 34.21 -18.98 -27.25
C PRO A 32 35.68 -18.93 -26.78
N ASN A 33 36.20 -17.73 -26.46
CA ASN A 33 36.95 -17.46 -25.21
C ASN A 33 37.53 -16.02 -25.14
N ARG A 34 37.93 -15.65 -23.91
CA ARG A 34 38.95 -14.66 -23.47
C ARG A 34 39.85 -14.06 -24.57
N PHE A 35 40.20 -12.77 -24.45
CA PHE A 35 41.49 -12.33 -23.86
C PHE A 35 41.64 -10.80 -23.74
N HIS A 36 42.74 -10.41 -23.12
CA HIS A 36 43.23 -9.10 -22.66
C HIS A 36 43.13 -7.87 -23.58
N PHE A 37 43.18 -6.71 -22.93
CA PHE A 37 43.56 -5.41 -23.49
C PHE A 37 45.03 -5.38 -23.92
N GLU A 38 45.30 -4.82 -25.10
CA GLU A 38 46.56 -4.11 -25.37
C GLU A 38 46.33 -2.87 -26.26
N THR A 39 47.28 -1.95 -26.14
CA THR A 39 47.30 -0.52 -26.44
C THR A 39 47.26 -0.08 -27.93
N ASN A 40 46.43 0.94 -28.24
CA ASN A 40 46.72 2.16 -29.05
C ASN A 40 47.28 2.06 -30.51
N PRO A 41 47.38 3.15 -31.31
CA PRO A 41 46.78 4.50 -31.23
C PRO A 41 46.20 5.08 -32.58
N LEU A 42 45.73 6.35 -32.57
CA LEU A 42 45.79 7.37 -33.66
C LEU A 42 45.10 7.07 -35.04
N LEU A 43 44.13 7.85 -35.56
CA LEU A 43 44.28 9.23 -36.08
C LEU A 43 42.96 9.88 -36.60
N TYR A 44 42.80 11.17 -36.29
CA TYR A 44 42.06 12.27 -36.96
C TYR A 44 41.36 12.09 -38.34
N ARG A 45 40.12 12.62 -38.45
CA ARG A 45 39.74 13.88 -39.16
C ARG A 45 38.22 14.16 -39.06
N SER A 46 37.76 15.26 -38.44
CA SER A 46 37.39 16.57 -39.04
C SER A 46 36.11 16.54 -39.93
N SER A 47 35.13 17.45 -39.85
CA SER A 47 34.98 18.71 -39.07
C SER A 47 33.62 19.41 -39.33
N GLN A 48 33.38 20.55 -38.64
CA GLN A 48 32.39 21.62 -38.88
C GLN A 48 30.97 21.36 -38.31
N SER A 49 30.49 22.04 -37.24
CA SER A 49 30.24 23.50 -36.99
C SER A 49 28.93 23.99 -37.65
N VAL A 50 28.07 24.82 -37.04
CA VAL A 50 28.29 26.12 -36.37
C VAL A 50 27.13 26.46 -35.41
N ILE A 51 27.39 27.16 -34.30
CA ILE A 51 26.58 28.29 -33.73
C ILE A 51 27.45 29.04 -32.69
N PRO A 52 27.34 30.39 -32.53
CA PRO A 52 28.53 31.21 -32.29
C PRO A 52 28.78 31.70 -30.86
N GLN A 53 30.06 31.94 -30.58
CA GLN A 53 30.58 32.74 -29.46
C GLN A 53 30.26 34.24 -29.61
N LYS A 54 30.39 34.96 -28.48
CA LYS A 54 31.26 36.14 -28.18
C LYS A 54 30.51 37.07 -27.20
N ARG A 55 31.09 37.83 -26.25
CA ARG A 55 32.46 38.17 -25.75
C ARG A 55 32.22 38.98 -24.44
N CYS A 56 33.15 39.41 -23.56
CA CYS A 56 34.61 39.54 -23.60
C CYS A 56 35.20 39.82 -22.18
N LEU A 57 36.50 39.51 -22.01
CA LEU A 57 37.54 40.28 -21.26
C LEU A 57 37.63 40.32 -19.71
N HIS A 58 38.68 39.62 -19.24
CA HIS A 58 39.82 40.11 -18.44
C HIS A 58 39.74 40.24 -16.90
N GLY A 59 40.85 39.86 -16.25
CA GLY A 59 41.12 40.14 -14.83
C GLY A 59 42.02 39.12 -14.13
N SER A 60 43.27 38.95 -14.58
CA SER A 60 44.26 38.07 -13.93
C SER A 60 44.68 38.56 -12.53
N VAL A 61 45.08 37.64 -11.65
CA VAL A 61 46.33 37.63 -10.85
C VAL A 61 46.25 36.47 -9.84
N GLY A 62 47.36 35.75 -9.65
CA GLY A 62 47.53 34.80 -8.54
C GLY A 62 48.97 34.86 -8.01
N PHE A 63 49.19 34.35 -6.80
CA PHE A 63 50.47 34.03 -6.17
C PHE A 63 50.18 33.04 -5.02
N PHE A 64 51.04 32.16 -4.52
CA PHE A 64 52.21 31.37 -4.96
C PHE A 64 52.78 30.73 -3.67
N CYS A 65 53.68 29.76 -3.80
CA CYS A 65 54.61 29.28 -2.74
C CYS A 65 54.04 28.43 -1.57
N SER A 66 54.79 27.46 -1.03
CA SER A 66 55.93 26.68 -1.57
C SER A 66 56.30 25.53 -0.63
N ALA A 67 57.06 24.55 -1.15
CA ALA A 67 58.09 23.78 -0.44
C ALA A 67 57.69 22.75 0.65
N LYS A 68 58.41 21.61 0.82
CA LYS A 68 59.31 20.84 -0.07
C LYS A 68 59.68 19.52 0.64
N GLY A 69 60.04 18.49 -0.13
CA GLY A 69 60.87 17.35 0.31
C GLY A 69 60.11 16.14 0.86
N SER A 70 60.55 14.90 0.61
CA SER A 70 61.68 14.45 -0.22
C SER A 70 61.60 12.94 -0.54
N SER A 71 62.17 12.55 -1.69
CA SER A 71 62.79 11.23 -2.01
C SER A 71 62.10 9.93 -1.53
N SER A 72 61.47 9.09 -2.36
CA SER A 72 61.95 8.34 -3.55
C SER A 72 62.55 6.95 -3.28
N SER A 73 62.24 6.05 -4.22
CA SER A 73 63.10 4.95 -4.73
C SER A 73 63.47 3.73 -3.84
N SER A 74 62.62 2.70 -3.98
CA SER A 74 62.96 1.40 -4.63
C SER A 74 63.77 0.29 -3.94
N SER A 75 63.59 -0.91 -4.52
CA SER A 75 64.52 -2.06 -4.60
C SER A 75 64.71 -3.01 -3.40
N SER A 76 63.87 -4.05 -3.40
CA SER A 76 64.22 -5.45 -3.72
C SER A 76 65.29 -6.26 -2.94
N VAL A 77 65.02 -7.58 -2.90
CA VAL A 77 65.94 -8.75 -2.79
C VAL A 77 65.96 -9.53 -1.46
N VAL A 78 65.20 -10.64 -1.48
CA VAL A 78 65.57 -12.04 -1.14
C VAL A 78 66.69 -12.30 -0.10
N LEU A 79 66.44 -13.11 0.94
CA LEU A 79 67.09 -14.45 1.14
C LEU A 79 66.76 -15.20 2.46
N ARG A 80 66.31 -16.47 2.27
CA ARG A 80 66.67 -17.73 2.98
C ARG A 80 66.58 -17.89 4.53
N ARG A 81 65.90 -19.00 4.90
CA ARG A 81 66.33 -20.14 5.79
C ARG A 81 66.97 -19.81 7.17
N LYS A 82 66.66 -20.48 8.29
CA LYS A 82 66.42 -21.94 8.47
C LYS A 82 66.03 -22.27 9.94
N ARG A 83 65.56 -23.51 10.17
CA ARG A 83 65.64 -24.36 11.40
C ARG A 83 64.71 -24.14 12.61
N HIS A 84 63.71 -25.02 12.68
CA HIS A 84 63.42 -26.02 13.75
C HIS A 84 63.89 -25.86 15.21
N GLY A 85 62.93 -26.12 16.10
CA GLY A 85 63.04 -26.73 17.44
C GLY A 85 61.69 -26.56 18.18
N SER A 86 60.72 -27.49 18.20
CA SER A 86 60.63 -28.85 18.78
C SER A 86 60.13 -28.89 20.25
N SER A 87 58.98 -29.56 20.47
CA SER A 87 58.42 -30.15 21.74
C SER A 87 58.17 -29.21 22.94
N SER A 88 57.07 -29.25 23.72
CA SER A 88 56.23 -30.38 24.18
C SER A 88 54.94 -29.94 24.94
N SER A 89 53.96 -30.84 25.03
CA SER A 89 52.98 -31.09 26.13
C SER A 89 52.26 -29.94 26.90
N SER A 90 50.94 -29.85 26.67
CA SER A 90 49.84 -29.74 27.65
C SER A 90 49.99 -28.95 28.98
N SER A 91 49.18 -27.90 29.17
CA SER A 91 48.06 -27.84 30.15
C SER A 91 47.39 -26.43 30.19
N TYR A 92 46.11 -26.36 30.58
CA TYR A 92 45.31 -25.13 30.70
C TYR A 92 45.79 -24.24 31.87
N PRO A 93 45.71 -22.89 31.76
CA PRO A 93 44.48 -22.20 32.17
C PRO A 93 44.11 -20.92 31.39
N SER A 94 42.84 -20.50 31.51
CA SER A 94 42.36 -19.10 31.30
C SER A 94 43.08 -18.18 32.31
N PRO A 95 43.47 -16.90 32.03
CA PRO A 95 42.49 -15.80 31.95
C PRO A 95 42.87 -14.49 31.18
N TYR A 96 41.95 -13.52 31.26
CA TYR A 96 42.05 -12.05 31.07
C TYR A 96 42.01 -11.36 29.69
N PHE A 97 41.04 -10.46 29.62
CA PHE A 97 40.88 -9.32 28.71
C PHE A 97 42.12 -8.39 28.65
N TYR A 98 42.42 -7.85 27.46
CA TYR A 98 42.58 -6.39 27.32
C TYR A 98 42.27 -5.85 25.90
N GLN A 99 41.22 -5.05 25.86
CA GLN A 99 40.79 -3.97 24.96
C GLN A 99 41.81 -3.31 23.98
N GLN A 100 41.40 -3.16 22.70
CA GLN A 100 41.67 -1.99 21.80
C GLN A 100 40.79 -2.13 20.52
N ASN A 101 39.60 -1.51 20.42
CA ASN A 101 39.27 -0.14 19.97
C ASN A 101 39.67 0.26 18.53
N LEU A 102 38.67 0.28 17.62
CA LEU A 102 38.43 1.13 16.42
C LEU A 102 37.36 0.40 15.57
N GLY A 103 36.25 0.96 15.07
CA GLY A 103 35.65 2.29 15.23
C GLY A 103 34.54 2.49 14.18
N TYR A 104 33.30 2.05 14.47
CA TYR A 104 32.17 2.07 13.51
C TYR A 104 30.89 2.70 14.11
N GLY A 105 30.04 3.22 13.22
CA GLY A 105 28.91 4.09 13.55
C GLY A 105 27.80 3.46 14.39
N ARG A 106 27.28 4.21 15.36
CA ARG A 106 26.18 3.78 16.24
C ARG A 106 24.83 3.88 15.54
N PHE A 107 24.16 2.75 15.34
CA PHE A 107 22.71 2.71 15.24
C PHE A 107 22.09 2.86 16.63
N ALA A 108 21.02 3.64 16.76
CA ALA A 108 20.35 3.89 18.02
C ALA A 108 18.90 3.41 17.95
N TYR A 109 18.59 2.32 18.66
CA TYR A 109 17.25 2.00 19.14
C TYR A 109 17.36 1.33 20.50
N ASP A 110 17.14 2.11 21.55
CA ASP A 110 16.87 1.62 22.89
C ASP A 110 15.90 2.63 23.54
N GLU A 111 14.62 2.57 23.15
CA GLU A 111 13.55 3.32 23.85
C GLU A 111 13.08 2.50 25.06
N CYS A 112 13.99 2.39 26.03
CA CYS A 112 13.58 2.43 27.43
C CYS A 112 13.36 3.91 27.76
N GLU A 113 12.12 4.30 28.11
CA GLU A 113 11.78 5.70 28.40
C GLU A 113 12.62 6.25 29.57
N SER A 114 13.63 7.04 29.24
CA SER A 114 14.40 7.82 30.21
C SER A 114 13.78 9.22 30.30
N GLU A 115 12.79 9.38 31.18
CA GLU A 115 12.31 10.71 31.58
C GLU A 115 13.46 11.46 32.27
N SER A 116 13.96 12.53 31.63
CA SER A 116 14.90 13.48 32.23
C SER A 116 14.34 14.90 32.22
N GLU A 117 13.24 15.11 32.94
CA GLU A 117 12.88 16.45 33.44
C GLU A 117 13.25 16.56 34.92
N SER A 118 13.89 17.67 35.28
CA SER A 118 14.60 17.82 36.55
C SER A 118 13.74 18.41 37.66
N ASP A 119 12.83 17.61 38.22
CA ASP A 119 12.19 17.95 39.49
C ASP A 119 13.11 17.60 40.66
N ARG A 120 13.85 18.60 41.16
CA ARG A 120 14.59 18.51 42.42
C ARG A 120 13.63 18.66 43.61
N GLU A 121 12.89 17.61 43.93
CA GLU A 121 12.34 17.45 45.27
C GLU A 121 13.24 16.59 46.15
N THR A 122 13.47 17.08 47.37
CA THR A 122 14.46 16.53 48.30
C THR A 122 13.96 15.23 48.91
N GLN A 123 14.71 14.14 48.74
CA GLN A 123 14.36 12.85 49.35
C GLN A 123 14.25 12.96 50.87
N SER A 124 13.06 12.68 51.40
CA SER A 124 12.90 12.14 52.75
C SER A 124 12.32 10.73 52.63
N SER A 125 12.90 9.79 53.36
CA SER A 125 12.65 8.36 53.20
C SER A 125 11.44 7.90 54.01
N LYS A 126 10.47 7.24 53.34
CA LYS A 126 9.80 5.98 53.76
C LYS A 126 8.55 5.64 52.93
N GLN A 127 8.37 4.33 52.72
CA GLN A 127 7.22 3.58 52.17
C GLN A 127 7.23 3.20 50.68
N LEU A 128 7.79 2.01 50.40
CA LEU A 128 7.14 1.08 49.50
C LEU A 128 5.89 0.52 50.22
N GLY A 129 4.72 0.58 49.59
CA GLY A 129 3.46 0.10 50.18
C GLY A 129 2.33 0.01 49.15
N GLU A 130 1.83 -1.21 48.97
CA GLU A 130 0.51 -1.63 48.47
C GLU A 130 -0.07 -0.99 47.19
N SER A 131 -0.19 -1.82 46.14
CA SER A 131 -1.38 -1.81 45.29
C SER A 131 -2.59 -2.05 46.20
N THR A 132 -3.57 -1.15 46.19
CA THR A 132 -4.69 -1.21 47.14
C THR A 132 -5.79 -2.10 46.58
N LEU A 133 -6.15 -3.15 47.34
CA LEU A 133 -7.36 -3.97 47.08
C LEU A 133 -8.59 -3.08 46.82
N HIS A 134 -8.68 -1.95 47.53
CA HIS A 134 -9.70 -0.92 47.36
C HIS A 134 -9.79 -0.37 45.93
N ASN A 135 -8.67 -0.15 45.22
CA ASN A 135 -8.71 0.33 43.83
C ASN A 135 -9.27 -0.75 42.88
N ILE A 136 -8.92 -2.01 43.14
CA ILE A 136 -9.43 -3.17 42.40
C ILE A 136 -10.94 -3.36 42.65
N GLU A 137 -11.42 -3.13 43.88
CA GLU A 137 -12.85 -3.12 44.22
C GLU A 137 -13.60 -1.94 43.58
N GLU A 138 -13.01 -0.74 43.56
CA GLU A 138 -13.56 0.44 42.88
C GLU A 138 -13.75 0.17 41.37
N TRP A 139 -12.76 -0.45 40.72
CA TRP A 139 -12.87 -0.88 39.33
C TRP A 139 -13.88 -2.00 39.14
N ARG A 140 -13.97 -2.97 40.05
CA ARG A 140 -15.01 -4.00 40.01
C ARG A 140 -16.41 -3.39 40.03
N TRP A 141 -16.62 -2.35 40.82
CA TRP A 141 -17.88 -1.60 40.84
C TRP A 141 -18.11 -0.81 39.54
N LYS A 142 -17.11 -0.05 39.05
CA LYS A 142 -17.18 0.69 37.77
C LYS A 142 -17.54 -0.22 36.59
N LEU A 143 -16.87 -1.37 36.45
CA LEU A 143 -17.13 -2.36 35.40
C LEU A 143 -18.51 -3.01 35.55
N SER A 144 -18.93 -3.32 36.78
CA SER A 144 -20.27 -3.86 37.05
C SER A 144 -21.38 -2.85 36.71
N MET A 145 -21.15 -1.56 36.96
CA MET A 145 -22.07 -0.48 36.59
C MET A 145 -22.11 -0.26 35.08
N LEU A 146 -20.95 -0.33 34.38
CA LEU A 146 -20.88 -0.27 32.92
C LEU A 146 -21.73 -1.39 32.28
N MET A 147 -21.65 -2.62 32.78
CA MET A 147 -22.48 -3.73 32.26
C MET A 147 -23.98 -3.53 32.51
N ARG A 148 -24.38 -2.89 33.62
CA ARG A 148 -25.79 -2.69 33.99
C ARG A 148 -26.46 -1.56 33.22
N LYS A 149 -25.77 -0.45 32.98
CA LYS A 149 -26.29 0.66 32.16
C LYS A 149 -26.32 0.25 30.69
N LYS A 150 -27.37 0.61 29.95
CA LYS A 150 -27.42 0.38 28.50
C LYS A 150 -26.63 1.42 27.71
N ASP A 151 -26.70 2.68 28.13
CA ASP A 151 -26.23 3.83 27.34
C ASP A 151 -24.71 4.08 27.43
N ASP A 152 -24.09 3.84 28.60
CA ASP A 152 -22.65 3.96 28.78
C ASP A 152 -21.92 2.85 28.01
N GLN A 153 -21.01 3.20 27.08
CA GLN A 153 -20.23 2.23 26.29
C GLN A 153 -18.85 1.92 26.88
N GLU A 154 -18.17 2.93 27.45
CA GLU A 154 -16.82 2.82 27.99
C GLU A 154 -16.63 3.60 29.30
N VAL A 155 -15.67 3.15 30.11
CA VAL A 155 -15.15 3.84 31.31
C VAL A 155 -13.71 4.24 31.03
N VAL A 156 -13.43 5.53 31.17
CA VAL A 156 -12.11 6.15 30.92
C VAL A 156 -11.55 6.67 32.25
N SER A 157 -10.27 6.40 32.53
CA SER A 157 -9.55 6.93 33.69
C SER A 157 -8.15 7.40 33.31
N THR A 158 -7.72 8.52 33.86
CA THR A 158 -6.34 9.05 33.72
C THR A 158 -5.52 8.91 35.00
N ASP A 159 -6.05 8.25 36.04
CA ASP A 159 -5.40 8.17 37.35
C ASP A 159 -4.09 7.39 37.33
N LYS A 160 -3.07 7.90 38.06
CA LYS A 160 -1.77 7.22 38.19
C LYS A 160 -1.87 5.89 38.95
N LYS A 161 -2.85 5.74 39.86
CA LYS A 161 -3.09 4.49 40.60
C LYS A 161 -3.48 3.36 39.63
N ASP A 162 -4.45 3.62 38.75
CA ASP A 162 -4.99 2.64 37.81
C ASP A 162 -3.94 2.10 36.84
N ARG A 163 -2.99 2.95 36.41
CA ARG A 163 -1.87 2.52 35.53
C ARG A 163 -0.95 1.49 36.19
N ARG A 164 -0.76 1.56 37.51
CA ARG A 164 0.03 0.56 38.25
C ARG A 164 -0.73 -0.75 38.40
N ASP A 165 -2.06 -0.68 38.50
CA ASP A 165 -2.95 -1.83 38.67
C ASP A 165 -3.51 -2.39 37.34
N PHE A 166 -3.03 -1.88 36.18
CA PHE A 166 -3.65 -2.12 34.88
C PHE A 166 -3.78 -3.60 34.51
N GLU A 167 -2.78 -4.43 34.82
CA GLU A 167 -2.84 -5.88 34.53
C GLU A 167 -4.00 -6.56 35.27
N HIS A 168 -4.21 -6.21 36.54
CA HIS A 168 -5.31 -6.73 37.36
C HIS A 168 -6.68 -6.21 36.88
N ILE A 169 -6.76 -4.93 36.54
CA ILE A 169 -7.99 -4.30 35.98
C ILE A 169 -8.34 -4.93 34.64
N SER A 170 -7.36 -5.12 33.75
CA SER A 170 -7.53 -5.73 32.43
C SER A 170 -7.94 -7.20 32.52
N ALA A 171 -7.31 -7.99 33.41
CA ALA A 171 -7.69 -9.37 33.66
C ALA A 171 -9.09 -9.49 34.33
N MET A 172 -9.52 -8.49 35.10
CA MET A 172 -10.90 -8.43 35.61
C MET A 172 -11.90 -8.10 34.50
N ALA A 173 -11.64 -7.04 33.72
CA ALA A 173 -12.50 -6.64 32.59
C ALA A 173 -12.67 -7.79 31.59
N THR A 174 -11.58 -8.48 31.24
CA THR A 174 -11.59 -9.64 30.33
C THR A 174 -12.47 -10.78 30.88
N ARG A 175 -12.39 -11.08 32.18
CA ARG A 175 -13.28 -12.07 32.84
C ARG A 175 -14.74 -11.64 32.88
N MET A 176 -15.02 -10.35 32.76
CA MET A 176 -16.38 -9.79 32.67
C MET A 176 -16.86 -9.62 31.21
N GLY A 177 -16.09 -10.09 30.21
CA GLY A 177 -16.42 -9.95 28.80
C GLY A 177 -16.20 -8.53 28.23
N LEU A 178 -15.48 -7.67 28.95
CA LEU A 178 -15.17 -6.30 28.55
C LEU A 178 -13.75 -6.20 27.97
N HIS A 179 -13.56 -5.29 27.02
CA HIS A 179 -12.24 -5.00 26.44
C HIS A 179 -11.59 -3.86 27.20
N CYS A 180 -10.38 -4.08 27.76
CA CYS A 180 -9.65 -3.00 28.42
C CYS A 180 -8.25 -2.77 27.84
N ARG A 181 -7.86 -1.50 27.74
CA ARG A 181 -6.62 -1.06 27.11
C ARG A 181 -6.06 0.20 27.78
N GLN A 182 -4.73 0.29 27.85
CA GLN A 182 -4.02 1.51 28.21
C GLN A 182 -3.54 2.24 26.94
N TYR A 183 -3.81 3.54 26.87
CA TYR A 183 -3.33 4.49 25.86
C TYR A 183 -2.45 5.53 26.56
N GLU A 184 -1.13 5.45 26.42
CA GLU A 184 -0.16 6.28 27.15
C GLU A 184 -0.48 6.41 28.66
N LYS A 185 -1.12 7.52 29.04
CA LYS A 185 -1.44 7.97 30.38
C LYS A 185 -2.94 7.76 30.76
N THR A 186 -3.68 6.99 29.98
CA THR A 186 -5.13 6.78 30.10
C THR A 186 -5.48 5.29 30.01
N ILE A 187 -6.39 4.80 30.85
CA ILE A 187 -6.99 3.46 30.75
C ILE A 187 -8.43 3.60 30.27
N VAL A 188 -8.82 2.74 29.34
CA VAL A 188 -10.19 2.63 28.83
C VAL A 188 -10.63 1.18 28.95
N CYS A 189 -11.73 0.91 29.65
CA CYS A 189 -12.42 -0.38 29.57
C CYS A 189 -13.80 -0.17 28.91
N SER A 190 -14.13 -0.95 27.89
CA SER A 190 -15.28 -0.76 27.00
C SER A 190 -16.02 -2.07 26.74
N LYS A 191 -17.30 -1.96 26.39
CA LYS A 191 -18.13 -3.06 25.87
C LYS A 191 -17.74 -3.47 24.45
N VAL A 192 -17.18 -2.54 23.68
CA VAL A 192 -16.80 -2.76 22.27
C VAL A 192 -15.28 -2.88 22.11
N PRO A 193 -14.78 -3.57 21.07
CA PRO A 193 -13.35 -3.70 20.82
C PRO A 193 -12.63 -2.36 20.68
N LEU A 194 -11.52 -2.21 21.39
CA LEU A 194 -10.76 -0.95 21.47
C LEU A 194 -9.60 -0.91 20.44
N PRO A 195 -9.46 0.18 19.64
CA PRO A 195 -8.38 0.33 18.65
C PRO A 195 -7.00 0.43 19.30
N ASN A 196 -5.94 0.33 18.49
CA ASN A 196 -4.55 0.45 18.93
C ASN A 196 -4.18 1.88 19.30
N TYR A 197 -4.86 2.86 18.71
CA TYR A 197 -4.66 4.29 18.92
C TYR A 197 -6.02 5.00 19.02
N ARG A 198 -6.09 6.05 19.85
CA ARG A 198 -7.27 6.89 20.09
C ARG A 198 -6.82 8.37 20.01
N PRO A 199 -7.05 9.06 18.87
CA PRO A 199 -6.55 10.43 18.68
C PRO A 199 -7.16 11.47 19.62
N ASP A 200 -8.28 11.15 20.27
CA ASP A 200 -8.94 11.95 21.30
C ASP A 200 -8.24 11.85 22.67
N LEU A 201 -7.42 10.81 22.88
CA LEU A 201 -6.70 10.55 24.13
C LEU A 201 -5.19 10.90 24.04
N ASP A 202 -4.66 11.13 22.83
CA ASP A 202 -3.27 11.54 22.60
C ASP A 202 -3.07 13.03 22.90
N VAL A 203 -2.55 13.33 24.09
CA VAL A 203 -2.23 14.70 24.53
C VAL A 203 -1.09 15.31 23.70
N LYS A 204 -0.25 14.46 23.08
CA LYS A 204 0.83 14.82 22.15
C LYS A 204 0.37 14.66 20.68
N ARG A 205 -0.93 14.74 20.39
CA ARG A 205 -1.44 14.79 19.02
C ARG A 205 -1.00 16.11 18.36
N PRO A 206 -0.31 16.07 17.21
CA PRO A 206 0.14 17.27 16.52
C PRO A 206 -1.05 18.02 15.90
N GLN A 207 -1.37 19.20 16.44
CA GLN A 207 -2.26 20.18 15.83
C GLN A 207 -1.42 21.22 15.07
N ARG A 208 -1.95 21.86 14.02
CA ARG A 208 -1.16 22.75 13.15
C ARG A 208 -1.55 24.22 13.34
N GLU A 209 -0.59 25.07 13.64
CA GLU A 209 -0.72 26.52 13.45
C GLU A 209 -0.24 26.86 12.04
N VAL A 210 -1.11 27.44 11.22
CA VAL A 210 -0.84 27.79 9.81
C VAL A 210 -0.60 29.29 9.69
N VAL A 211 0.54 29.64 9.11
CA VAL A 211 0.96 31.01 8.85
C VAL A 211 1.38 31.11 7.38
N LEU A 212 0.85 32.10 6.67
CA LEU A 212 1.33 32.50 5.35
C LEU A 212 1.99 33.87 5.42
N HIS A 213 3.00 34.09 4.57
CA HIS A 213 3.58 35.40 4.38
C HIS A 213 2.54 36.41 3.85
N TYR A 214 2.46 37.59 4.47
CA TYR A 214 1.42 38.60 4.18
C TYR A 214 1.31 38.96 2.69
N GLY A 215 2.44 39.08 2.00
CA GLY A 215 2.45 39.39 0.56
C GLY A 215 1.83 38.30 -0.33
N LEU A 216 1.91 37.03 0.08
CA LEU A 216 1.23 35.92 -0.60
C LEU A 216 -0.27 35.95 -0.30
N GLN A 217 -0.65 36.15 0.97
CA GLN A 217 -2.05 36.24 1.37
C GLN A 217 -2.77 37.38 0.64
N SER A 218 -2.15 38.56 0.48
CA SER A 218 -2.73 39.69 -0.25
C SER A 218 -3.00 39.33 -1.72
N ARG A 219 -1.96 38.88 -2.45
CA ARG A 219 -2.07 38.52 -3.89
C ARG A 219 -3.16 37.47 -4.15
N VAL A 220 -3.29 36.50 -3.26
CA VAL A 220 -4.31 35.44 -3.34
C VAL A 220 -5.71 35.98 -3.02
N GLY A 221 -5.82 36.91 -2.07
CA GLY A 221 -7.05 37.65 -1.81
C GLY A 221 -7.51 38.47 -3.03
N ASP A 222 -6.61 39.26 -3.61
CA ASP A 222 -6.88 40.11 -4.78
C ASP A 222 -7.41 39.28 -5.98
N LEU A 223 -6.79 38.12 -6.25
CA LEU A 223 -7.23 37.18 -7.29
C LEU A 223 -8.58 36.53 -6.98
N LEU A 224 -8.84 36.17 -5.72
CA LEU A 224 -10.13 35.61 -5.30
C LEU A 224 -11.26 36.65 -5.43
N GLU A 225 -11.02 37.91 -5.05
CA GLU A 225 -11.99 38.99 -5.20
C GLU A 225 -12.25 39.32 -6.69
N ALA A 226 -11.21 39.30 -7.52
CA ALA A 226 -11.34 39.41 -8.98
C ALA A 226 -12.17 38.27 -9.57
N HIS A 227 -12.00 37.03 -9.07
CA HIS A 227 -12.81 35.89 -9.51
C HIS A 227 -14.28 36.02 -9.08
N LEU A 228 -14.53 36.33 -7.81
CA LEU A 228 -15.88 36.43 -7.24
C LEU A 228 -16.68 37.60 -7.85
N SER A 229 -16.02 38.72 -8.13
CA SER A 229 -16.64 39.87 -8.83
C SER A 229 -17.04 39.52 -10.27
N LYS A 230 -16.16 38.87 -11.05
CA LYS A 230 -16.50 38.36 -12.39
C LYS A 230 -17.68 37.37 -12.36
N LYS A 231 -17.70 36.45 -11.39
CA LYS A 231 -18.80 35.50 -11.17
C LYS A 231 -20.13 36.22 -10.83
N SER A 232 -20.07 37.30 -10.07
CA SER A 232 -21.24 38.14 -9.74
C SER A 232 -21.78 38.88 -10.98
N VAL A 233 -20.90 39.47 -11.80
CA VAL A 233 -21.28 40.15 -13.05
C VAL A 233 -21.94 39.18 -14.04
N ASN A 234 -21.42 37.95 -14.19
CA ASN A 234 -22.05 36.93 -15.03
C ASN A 234 -23.40 36.43 -14.48
N LYS A 235 -23.67 36.53 -13.17
CA LYS A 235 -25.00 36.30 -12.60
C LYS A 235 -25.98 37.44 -12.91
N GLY A 236 -25.51 38.69 -12.97
CA GLY A 236 -26.33 39.86 -13.29
C GLY A 236 -26.84 39.89 -14.74
N ASN A 237 -26.09 39.31 -15.69
CA ASN A 237 -26.46 39.27 -17.11
C ASN A 237 -27.45 38.15 -17.49
N LEU A 238 -27.97 37.39 -16.51
CA LEU A 238 -28.99 36.35 -16.72
C LEU A 238 -30.40 36.77 -16.26
N THR A 239 -30.58 38.01 -15.80
CA THR A 239 -31.87 38.56 -15.36
C THR A 239 -32.37 39.71 -16.25
N HIS A 240 -32.30 39.57 -17.57
CA HIS A 240 -33.04 40.40 -18.52
C HIS A 240 -33.24 39.68 -19.87
N ASN A 241 -34.18 38.73 -19.92
CA ASN A 241 -34.97 38.35 -21.11
C ASN A 241 -35.98 37.23 -20.76
N ALA A 242 -37.06 37.61 -20.08
CA ALA A 242 -38.31 36.86 -19.98
C ALA A 242 -39.46 37.87 -19.81
N PHE A 243 -40.67 37.51 -20.27
CA PHE A 243 -41.81 38.41 -20.54
C PHE A 243 -41.55 39.34 -21.74
N LEU A 244 -42.37 39.41 -22.81
CA LEU A 244 -43.75 38.96 -23.08
C LEU A 244 -43.78 38.24 -24.46
N ARG A 245 -44.68 37.29 -24.78
CA ARG A 245 -46.15 37.42 -24.83
C ARG A 245 -46.86 36.10 -24.50
N GLY A 246 -48.08 36.22 -24.00
CA GLY A 246 -49.05 35.12 -23.88
C GLY A 246 -50.42 35.53 -24.44
N SER A 247 -51.41 34.64 -24.26
CA SER A 247 -52.79 34.66 -24.80
C SER A 247 -52.89 34.25 -26.28
N ASN A 248 -53.82 33.37 -26.69
CA ASN A 248 -54.75 32.49 -25.97
C ASN A 248 -55.20 31.38 -26.95
N ASP A 249 -55.48 30.16 -26.49
CA ASP A 249 -56.87 29.67 -26.46
C ASP A 249 -57.05 28.34 -25.70
N ASN A 250 -58.24 28.15 -25.15
CA ASN A 250 -58.61 27.02 -24.30
C ASN A 250 -59.27 25.88 -25.09
N SER A 251 -58.90 24.64 -24.76
CA SER A 251 -59.89 23.57 -24.50
C SER A 251 -59.24 22.33 -23.92
N SER A 252 -59.64 21.92 -22.71
CA SER A 252 -59.57 20.52 -22.27
C SER A 252 -60.63 19.71 -23.04
N PRO A 253 -60.47 18.38 -23.23
CA PRO A 253 -60.85 17.49 -22.13
C PRO A 253 -60.09 16.14 -22.01
N ASN A 254 -60.19 15.60 -20.79
CA ASN A 254 -60.18 14.18 -20.40
C ASN A 254 -58.91 13.34 -20.46
N ASP A 255 -58.65 12.76 -19.29
CA ASP A 255 -57.86 11.58 -19.03
C ASP A 255 -58.14 10.44 -20.02
N LYS A 256 -57.07 9.87 -20.58
CA LYS A 256 -56.97 8.44 -20.85
C LYS A 256 -55.56 7.95 -20.56
N GLU A 257 -55.47 7.00 -19.64
CA GLU A 257 -54.32 6.12 -19.51
C GLU A 257 -54.08 5.44 -20.86
N LEU A 258 -52.87 5.58 -21.41
CA LEU A 258 -52.40 4.74 -22.49
C LEU A 258 -51.42 3.72 -21.92
N HIS A 259 -51.97 2.54 -21.59
CA HIS A 259 -51.17 1.32 -21.52
C HIS A 259 -50.38 1.17 -22.83
N GLU A 260 -49.05 1.21 -22.76
CA GLU A 260 -48.22 0.66 -23.82
C GLU A 260 -48.41 -0.86 -23.85
N ASN A 261 -49.31 -1.31 -24.72
CA ASN A 261 -49.55 -2.72 -24.94
C ASN A 261 -48.26 -3.43 -25.37
N GLU A 262 -47.94 -4.52 -24.66
CA GLU A 262 -46.88 -5.44 -25.02
C GLU A 262 -47.04 -5.90 -26.47
N LYS A 263 -46.02 -5.67 -27.31
CA LYS A 263 -45.97 -6.24 -28.66
C LYS A 263 -45.48 -7.69 -28.57
N PRO A 264 -46.23 -8.69 -29.08
CA PRO A 264 -45.74 -10.05 -29.16
C PRO A 264 -44.50 -10.13 -30.06
N PHE A 265 -43.49 -10.90 -29.63
CA PHE A 265 -42.28 -11.15 -30.41
C PHE A 265 -42.62 -11.87 -31.73
N ALA A 266 -42.55 -11.16 -32.85
CA ALA A 266 -42.50 -11.79 -34.16
C ALA A 266 -41.15 -12.50 -34.34
N ARG A 267 -41.15 -13.85 -34.27
CA ARG A 267 -39.95 -14.67 -34.52
C ARG A 267 -39.43 -14.39 -35.94
N ASN A 268 -38.22 -13.86 -36.02
CA ASN A 268 -37.60 -13.49 -37.28
C ASN A 268 -37.09 -14.74 -38.02
N VAL A 269 -37.96 -15.40 -38.80
CA VAL A 269 -37.72 -16.68 -39.49
C VAL A 269 -36.43 -16.68 -40.31
N VAL A 270 -36.01 -15.54 -40.85
CA VAL A 270 -34.76 -15.37 -41.59
C VAL A 270 -33.54 -15.54 -40.68
N ALA A 271 -33.54 -14.97 -39.48
CA ALA A 271 -32.46 -15.11 -38.51
C ALA A 271 -32.34 -16.56 -38.00
N GLU A 272 -33.47 -17.22 -37.76
CA GLU A 272 -33.51 -18.64 -37.37
C GLU A 272 -32.94 -19.56 -38.48
N ARG A 273 -33.27 -19.31 -39.75
CA ARG A 273 -32.67 -20.02 -40.90
C ARG A 273 -31.15 -19.79 -41.01
N ILE A 274 -30.66 -18.57 -40.75
CA ILE A 274 -29.22 -18.26 -40.75
C ILE A 274 -28.50 -19.00 -39.61
N LEU A 275 -29.06 -18.98 -38.40
CA LEU A 275 -28.50 -19.68 -37.24
C LEU A 275 -28.49 -21.19 -37.46
N ARG A 276 -29.57 -21.77 -38.00
CA ARG A 276 -29.64 -23.20 -38.33
C ARG A 276 -28.60 -23.60 -39.38
N ARG A 277 -28.40 -22.79 -40.43
CA ARG A 277 -27.33 -23.04 -41.43
C ARG A 277 -25.95 -23.03 -40.77
N ARG A 278 -25.63 -22.01 -39.96
CA ARG A 278 -24.35 -21.94 -39.25
C ARG A 278 -24.14 -23.10 -38.29
N SER A 279 -25.18 -23.58 -37.60
CA SER A 279 -25.07 -24.76 -36.74
C SER A 279 -24.71 -26.02 -37.53
N LEU A 280 -25.24 -26.19 -38.74
CA LEU A 280 -24.87 -27.29 -39.65
C LEU A 280 -23.43 -27.14 -40.18
N GLU A 281 -23.01 -25.93 -40.52
CA GLU A 281 -21.62 -25.63 -40.91
C GLU A 281 -20.63 -25.93 -39.77
N MET A 282 -20.95 -25.57 -38.52
CA MET A 282 -20.14 -25.90 -37.34
C MET A 282 -20.08 -27.42 -37.10
N ARG A 283 -21.17 -28.14 -37.36
CA ARG A 283 -21.22 -29.60 -37.23
C ARG A 283 -20.35 -30.29 -38.28
N SER A 284 -20.45 -29.90 -39.55
CA SER A 284 -19.57 -30.41 -40.61
C SER A 284 -18.10 -30.23 -40.24
N LYS A 285 -17.69 -29.01 -39.85
CA LYS A 285 -16.31 -28.73 -39.43
C LYS A 285 -15.84 -29.60 -38.25
N GLN A 286 -16.72 -29.89 -37.30
CA GLN A 286 -16.41 -30.76 -36.17
C GLN A 286 -16.23 -32.21 -36.63
N GLU A 287 -17.11 -32.72 -37.49
CA GLU A 287 -17.01 -34.06 -38.07
C GLU A 287 -15.72 -34.20 -38.93
N ASP A 288 -15.39 -33.18 -39.74
CA ASP A 288 -14.16 -33.11 -40.55
C ASP A 288 -12.88 -33.13 -39.69
N TRP A 289 -12.82 -32.32 -38.62
CA TRP A 289 -11.69 -32.31 -37.68
C TRP A 289 -11.54 -33.65 -36.96
N GLN A 290 -12.64 -34.20 -36.41
CA GLN A 290 -12.63 -35.48 -35.69
C GLN A 290 -12.24 -36.66 -36.60
N GLY A 291 -12.51 -36.56 -37.92
CA GLY A 291 -12.07 -37.53 -38.92
C GLY A 291 -10.58 -37.45 -39.27
N SER A 292 -9.91 -36.32 -39.04
CA SER A 292 -8.49 -36.13 -39.38
C SER A 292 -7.53 -36.96 -38.50
N PRO A 293 -6.34 -37.36 -38.99
CA PRO A 293 -5.34 -38.08 -38.18
C PRO A 293 -4.90 -37.30 -36.93
N GLU A 294 -4.73 -35.99 -37.06
CA GLU A 294 -4.38 -35.08 -35.97
C GLU A 294 -5.51 -34.99 -34.93
N GLY A 295 -6.75 -34.88 -35.38
CA GLY A 295 -7.94 -34.86 -34.54
C GLY A 295 -8.16 -36.18 -33.79
N GLN A 296 -8.00 -37.32 -34.45
CA GLN A 296 -8.09 -38.65 -33.81
C GLN A 296 -7.05 -38.78 -32.68
N LYS A 297 -5.79 -38.42 -32.94
CA LYS A 297 -4.73 -38.42 -31.92
C LYS A 297 -5.03 -37.47 -30.75
N MET A 298 -5.66 -36.33 -31.01
CA MET A 298 -6.08 -35.39 -29.96
C MET A 298 -7.26 -35.95 -29.14
N LEU A 299 -8.22 -36.62 -29.78
CA LEU A 299 -9.34 -37.29 -29.11
C LEU A 299 -8.85 -38.42 -28.19
N GLU A 300 -7.86 -39.22 -28.60
CA GLU A 300 -7.23 -40.22 -27.74
C GLU A 300 -6.61 -39.60 -26.48
N LEU A 301 -5.88 -38.48 -26.62
CA LEU A 301 -5.34 -37.73 -25.49
C LEU A 301 -6.44 -37.21 -24.56
N ARG A 302 -7.54 -36.68 -25.11
CA ARG A 302 -8.70 -36.19 -24.33
C ARG A 302 -9.45 -37.32 -23.63
N ARG A 303 -9.56 -38.50 -24.24
CA ARG A 303 -10.18 -39.72 -23.66
C ARG A 303 -9.45 -40.26 -22.42
N ASN A 304 -8.14 -40.02 -22.32
CA ASN A 304 -7.34 -40.43 -21.17
C ASN A 304 -7.54 -39.54 -19.92
N LEU A 305 -8.20 -38.37 -20.06
CA LEU A 305 -8.48 -37.49 -18.93
C LEU A 305 -9.66 -38.04 -18.08
N PRO A 306 -9.59 -37.99 -16.73
CA PRO A 306 -10.68 -38.47 -15.87
C PRO A 306 -12.05 -37.86 -16.18
N ALA A 307 -12.11 -36.58 -16.56
CA ALA A 307 -13.35 -35.89 -16.95
C ALA A 307 -14.10 -36.56 -18.11
N TYR A 308 -13.44 -37.32 -18.98
CA TYR A 308 -14.10 -38.02 -20.09
C TYR A 308 -15.04 -39.12 -19.61
N LYS A 309 -14.70 -39.81 -18.50
CA LYS A 309 -15.55 -40.88 -17.93
C LYS A 309 -16.90 -40.35 -17.44
N GLU A 310 -16.91 -39.13 -16.92
CA GLU A 310 -18.10 -38.48 -16.38
C GLU A 310 -18.87 -37.63 -17.41
N ARG A 311 -18.45 -37.60 -18.69
CA ARG A 311 -19.04 -36.76 -19.75
C ARG A 311 -20.57 -36.90 -19.85
N GLU A 312 -21.06 -38.13 -19.90
CA GLU A 312 -22.50 -38.42 -20.08
C GLU A 312 -23.33 -38.17 -18.80
N ALA A 313 -22.72 -38.24 -17.61
CA ALA A 313 -23.36 -37.86 -16.36
C ALA A 313 -23.46 -36.33 -16.24
N LEU A 314 -22.38 -35.64 -16.57
CA LEU A 314 -22.29 -34.18 -16.63
C LEU A 314 -23.31 -33.55 -17.58
N LEU A 315 -23.37 -34.01 -18.83
CA LEU A 315 -24.26 -33.43 -19.84
C LEU A 315 -25.74 -33.60 -19.45
N ARG A 316 -26.11 -34.75 -18.87
CA ARG A 316 -27.47 -34.98 -18.33
C ARG A 316 -27.78 -34.02 -17.18
N ALA A 317 -26.90 -33.92 -16.18
CA ALA A 317 -27.12 -33.02 -15.05
C ALA A 317 -27.29 -31.56 -15.47
N ILE A 318 -26.48 -31.07 -16.43
CA ILE A 318 -26.58 -29.72 -16.99
C ILE A 318 -27.88 -29.52 -17.76
N SER A 319 -28.35 -30.52 -18.51
CA SER A 319 -29.61 -30.43 -19.25
C SER A 319 -30.82 -30.37 -18.31
N GLU A 320 -30.83 -31.20 -17.25
CA GLU A 320 -31.94 -31.35 -16.30
C GLU A 320 -32.02 -30.20 -15.29
N ASN A 321 -30.87 -29.63 -14.87
CA ASN A 321 -30.81 -28.68 -13.76
C ASN A 321 -30.38 -27.28 -14.22
N GLN A 322 -30.84 -26.21 -13.56
CA GLN A 322 -30.42 -24.85 -13.89
C GLN A 322 -29.00 -24.54 -13.36
N VAL A 323 -28.66 -25.07 -12.19
CA VAL A 323 -27.34 -24.93 -11.54
C VAL A 323 -26.74 -26.32 -11.32
N VAL A 324 -25.45 -26.48 -11.62
CA VAL A 324 -24.69 -27.71 -11.34
C VAL A 324 -23.34 -27.36 -10.70
N VAL A 325 -22.97 -28.07 -9.64
CA VAL A 325 -21.64 -27.93 -9.01
C VAL A 325 -20.77 -29.11 -9.42
N VAL A 326 -19.58 -28.84 -9.96
CA VAL A 326 -18.61 -29.87 -10.33
C VAL A 326 -17.37 -29.74 -9.46
N SER A 327 -17.08 -30.79 -8.71
CA SER A 327 -15.84 -30.95 -7.96
C SER A 327 -14.89 -31.89 -8.69
N GLY A 328 -13.59 -31.75 -8.44
CA GLY A 328 -12.58 -32.72 -8.88
C GLY A 328 -11.19 -32.13 -8.82
N GLU A 329 -10.16 -32.93 -8.58
CA GLU A 329 -8.82 -32.40 -8.28
C GLU A 329 -8.16 -31.66 -9.45
N THR A 330 -7.00 -31.03 -9.20
CA THR A 330 -6.19 -30.46 -10.29
C THR A 330 -5.72 -31.55 -11.25
N GLY A 331 -5.82 -31.31 -12.56
CA GLY A 331 -5.40 -32.27 -13.58
C GLY A 331 -6.49 -33.22 -14.09
N CYS A 332 -7.68 -33.28 -13.46
CA CYS A 332 -8.76 -34.17 -13.93
C CYS A 332 -9.43 -33.73 -15.26
N GLY A 333 -9.20 -32.48 -15.70
CA GLY A 333 -9.65 -31.96 -17.00
C GLY A 333 -10.79 -30.93 -16.97
N LYS A 334 -11.38 -30.60 -15.81
CA LYS A 334 -12.53 -29.66 -15.66
C LYS A 334 -12.48 -28.45 -16.62
N THR A 335 -11.50 -27.57 -16.42
CA THR A 335 -11.34 -26.27 -17.07
C THR A 335 -11.25 -26.34 -18.60
N THR A 336 -10.56 -27.35 -19.14
CA THR A 336 -10.40 -27.50 -20.60
C THR A 336 -11.54 -28.31 -21.22
N GLN A 337 -12.06 -29.33 -20.54
CA GLN A 337 -12.97 -30.30 -21.15
C GLN A 337 -14.46 -29.96 -20.98
N LEU A 338 -14.91 -29.49 -19.81
CA LEU A 338 -16.34 -29.27 -19.54
C LEU A 338 -16.97 -28.24 -20.50
N PRO A 339 -16.33 -27.07 -20.78
CA PRO A 339 -16.88 -26.13 -21.76
C PRO A 339 -16.90 -26.70 -23.19
N GLN A 340 -15.93 -27.57 -23.53
CA GLN A 340 -15.91 -28.26 -24.83
C GLN A 340 -17.05 -29.27 -24.94
N TYR A 341 -17.30 -30.11 -23.93
CA TYR A 341 -18.37 -31.11 -23.97
C TYR A 341 -19.75 -30.48 -24.16
N ILE A 342 -20.03 -29.35 -23.49
CA ILE A 342 -21.28 -28.58 -23.67
C ILE A 342 -21.39 -28.06 -25.11
N LEU A 343 -20.32 -27.46 -25.64
CA LEU A 343 -20.31 -26.91 -27.01
C LEU A 343 -20.43 -28.02 -28.07
N GLU A 344 -19.72 -29.13 -27.90
CA GLU A 344 -19.73 -30.30 -28.78
C GLU A 344 -21.13 -30.92 -28.84
N ALA A 345 -21.78 -31.14 -27.69
CA ALA A 345 -23.15 -31.66 -27.62
C ALA A 345 -24.18 -30.72 -28.28
N GLU A 346 -24.05 -29.41 -28.10
CA GLU A 346 -24.91 -28.43 -28.79
C GLU A 346 -24.63 -28.34 -30.30
N ILE A 347 -23.40 -28.58 -30.75
CA ILE A 347 -23.05 -28.68 -32.18
C ILE A 347 -23.64 -29.97 -32.79
N GLU A 348 -23.48 -31.11 -32.13
CA GLU A 348 -24.05 -32.41 -32.53
C GLU A 348 -25.58 -32.31 -32.67
N ALA A 349 -26.24 -31.64 -31.72
CA ALA A 349 -27.67 -31.36 -31.71
C ALA A 349 -28.11 -30.22 -32.67
N ALA A 350 -27.23 -29.74 -33.56
CA ALA A 350 -27.48 -28.67 -34.53
C ALA A 350 -27.94 -27.31 -33.94
N ARG A 351 -27.53 -27.03 -32.70
CA ARG A 351 -27.75 -25.76 -31.96
C ARG A 351 -26.45 -24.96 -31.71
N GLY A 352 -25.31 -25.40 -32.23
CA GLY A 352 -24.00 -24.78 -32.00
C GLY A 352 -23.93 -23.26 -32.24
N ALA A 353 -24.63 -22.72 -33.25
CA ALA A 353 -24.65 -21.27 -33.50
C ALA A 353 -25.58 -20.47 -32.56
N THR A 354 -26.43 -21.14 -31.79
CA THR A 354 -27.23 -20.55 -30.69
C THR A 354 -26.58 -20.72 -29.33
N CYS A 355 -25.71 -21.72 -29.16
CA CYS A 355 -24.94 -21.89 -27.93
C CYS A 355 -23.92 -20.75 -27.76
N ASN A 356 -23.82 -20.23 -26.53
CA ASN A 356 -22.90 -19.16 -26.16
C ASN A 356 -22.52 -19.32 -24.69
N ILE A 357 -21.27 -19.69 -24.45
CA ILE A 357 -20.69 -20.10 -23.18
C ILE A 357 -19.68 -19.04 -22.75
N ILE A 358 -19.83 -18.52 -21.54
CA ILE A 358 -18.81 -17.70 -20.88
C ILE A 358 -18.20 -18.54 -19.75
N CYS A 359 -16.89 -18.73 -19.78
CA CYS A 359 -16.14 -19.39 -18.71
C CYS A 359 -15.24 -18.38 -18.00
N THR A 360 -15.52 -18.08 -16.72
CA THR A 360 -14.69 -17.16 -15.94
C THR A 360 -13.49 -17.87 -15.33
N GLN A 361 -12.36 -17.17 -15.28
CA GLN A 361 -11.11 -17.59 -14.66
C GLN A 361 -10.64 -16.49 -13.70
N PRO A 362 -10.07 -16.82 -12.52
CA PRO A 362 -9.61 -15.80 -11.58
C PRO A 362 -8.39 -15.02 -12.11
N ARG A 363 -7.59 -15.62 -13.01
CA ARG A 363 -6.31 -15.06 -13.48
C ARG A 363 -6.30 -14.82 -14.99
N ARG A 364 -5.66 -13.71 -15.40
CA ARG A 364 -5.48 -13.35 -16.82
C ARG A 364 -4.75 -14.43 -17.61
N ILE A 365 -3.63 -14.93 -17.07
CA ILE A 365 -2.80 -15.95 -17.73
C ILE A 365 -3.62 -17.23 -17.96
N SER A 366 -4.37 -17.69 -16.94
CA SER A 366 -5.25 -18.86 -17.08
C SER A 366 -6.28 -18.67 -18.19
N ALA A 367 -6.97 -17.54 -18.26
CA ALA A 367 -7.96 -17.26 -19.31
C ALA A 367 -7.34 -17.30 -20.73
N MET A 368 -6.09 -16.84 -20.89
CA MET A 368 -5.37 -16.86 -22.16
C MET A 368 -4.89 -18.28 -22.51
N SER A 369 -4.12 -18.91 -21.62
CA SER A 369 -3.51 -20.22 -21.88
C SER A 369 -4.53 -21.34 -22.01
N VAL A 370 -5.66 -21.27 -21.29
CA VAL A 370 -6.76 -22.22 -21.44
C VAL A 370 -7.44 -22.04 -22.79
N ALA A 371 -7.70 -20.81 -23.23
CA ALA A 371 -8.29 -20.56 -24.54
C ALA A 371 -7.36 -21.01 -25.69
N GLU A 372 -6.06 -20.72 -25.60
CA GLU A 372 -5.05 -21.21 -26.55
C GLU A 372 -5.04 -22.73 -26.62
N ARG A 373 -5.01 -23.40 -25.45
CA ARG A 373 -5.03 -24.85 -25.35
C ARG A 373 -6.31 -25.47 -25.92
N VAL A 374 -7.47 -24.89 -25.62
CA VAL A 374 -8.78 -25.39 -26.06
C VAL A 374 -9.00 -25.14 -27.56
N ALA A 375 -8.50 -24.04 -28.13
CA ALA A 375 -8.47 -23.84 -29.59
C ALA A 375 -7.60 -24.91 -30.28
N ALA A 376 -6.40 -25.16 -29.76
CA ALA A 376 -5.50 -26.19 -30.28
C ALA A 376 -6.04 -27.62 -30.15
N GLU A 377 -6.77 -27.95 -29.07
CA GLU A 377 -7.47 -29.24 -28.91
C GLU A 377 -8.59 -29.46 -29.94
N ARG A 378 -9.08 -28.38 -30.56
CA ARG A 378 -10.15 -28.38 -31.57
C ARG A 378 -9.65 -28.20 -33.01
N GLY A 379 -8.33 -28.04 -33.21
CA GLY A 379 -7.75 -27.77 -34.53
C GLY A 379 -8.08 -26.39 -35.10
N GLU A 380 -8.50 -25.45 -34.24
CA GLU A 380 -8.96 -24.11 -34.61
C GLU A 380 -7.93 -23.04 -34.23
N ASN A 381 -7.95 -21.89 -34.91
CA ASN A 381 -7.23 -20.71 -34.42
C ASN A 381 -8.02 -20.01 -33.30
N LEU A 382 -7.32 -19.33 -32.40
CA LEU A 382 -7.96 -18.41 -31.46
C LEU A 382 -8.78 -17.35 -32.20
N GLY A 383 -9.98 -17.07 -31.68
CA GLY A 383 -10.93 -16.13 -32.28
C GLY A 383 -11.91 -16.79 -33.27
N GLU A 384 -11.76 -18.08 -33.58
CA GLU A 384 -12.79 -18.88 -34.27
C GLU A 384 -13.92 -19.24 -33.28
N SER A 385 -14.23 -20.52 -33.00
CA SER A 385 -15.28 -20.85 -32.03
C SER A 385 -14.86 -20.58 -30.58
N VAL A 386 -13.54 -20.61 -30.31
CA VAL A 386 -12.93 -20.36 -29.00
C VAL A 386 -12.23 -19.01 -28.99
N GLY A 387 -12.40 -18.23 -27.93
CA GLY A 387 -11.70 -16.97 -27.74
C GLY A 387 -11.52 -16.61 -26.28
N TYR A 388 -10.82 -15.51 -26.02
CA TYR A 388 -10.68 -14.98 -24.66
C TYR A 388 -10.88 -13.47 -24.59
N LYS A 389 -11.30 -12.98 -23.43
CA LYS A 389 -11.32 -11.56 -23.09
C LYS A 389 -10.84 -11.32 -21.67
N VAL A 390 -9.67 -10.71 -21.54
CA VAL A 390 -9.15 -10.23 -20.26
C VAL A 390 -9.20 -8.70 -20.23
N ARG A 391 -8.79 -8.09 -19.12
CA ARG A 391 -8.57 -6.65 -19.07
C ARG A 391 -7.54 -6.28 -20.14
N LEU A 392 -7.85 -5.27 -20.97
CA LEU A 392 -6.95 -4.64 -21.96
C LEU A 392 -6.66 -5.44 -23.24
N GLU A 393 -7.00 -6.73 -23.26
CA GLU A 393 -6.54 -7.68 -24.27
C GLU A 393 -7.61 -8.75 -24.51
N GLY A 394 -7.72 -9.29 -25.72
CA GLY A 394 -8.70 -10.32 -26.04
C GLY A 394 -8.79 -10.61 -27.52
N MET A 395 -9.05 -11.88 -27.83
CA MET A 395 -9.22 -12.40 -29.17
C MET A 395 -10.60 -13.04 -29.26
N ARG A 396 -11.49 -12.43 -30.05
CA ARG A 396 -12.88 -12.85 -30.26
C ARG A 396 -13.31 -12.49 -31.69
N GLY A 397 -13.72 -13.49 -32.46
CA GLY A 397 -14.32 -13.30 -33.78
C GLY A 397 -15.84 -13.22 -33.74
N ARG A 398 -16.46 -13.19 -34.92
CA ARG A 398 -17.93 -13.15 -35.06
C ARG A 398 -18.61 -14.45 -34.66
N ASP A 399 -17.90 -15.57 -34.78
CA ASP A 399 -18.44 -16.91 -34.55
C ASP A 399 -17.96 -17.55 -33.24
N THR A 400 -17.26 -16.81 -32.38
CA THR A 400 -16.84 -17.27 -31.05
C THR A 400 -18.04 -17.58 -30.16
N ARG A 401 -18.13 -18.85 -29.74
CA ARG A 401 -19.18 -19.42 -28.88
C ARG A 401 -18.68 -19.82 -27.50
N LEU A 402 -17.39 -20.06 -27.33
CA LEU A 402 -16.76 -20.28 -26.04
C LEU A 402 -15.80 -19.13 -25.75
N LEU A 403 -16.16 -18.29 -24.77
CA LEU A 403 -15.36 -17.15 -24.34
C LEU A 403 -14.81 -17.38 -22.93
N PHE A 404 -13.49 -17.57 -22.83
CA PHE A 404 -12.79 -17.52 -21.55
C PHE A 404 -12.55 -16.06 -21.13
N CYS A 405 -12.90 -15.67 -19.91
CA CYS A 405 -12.67 -14.30 -19.46
C CYS A 405 -12.26 -14.23 -17.99
N THR A 406 -11.67 -13.11 -17.56
CA THR A 406 -11.51 -12.88 -16.12
C THR A 406 -12.84 -12.48 -15.49
N THR A 407 -13.11 -12.89 -14.26
CA THR A 407 -14.35 -12.60 -13.51
C THR A 407 -14.78 -11.12 -13.59
N GLY A 408 -13.85 -10.18 -13.41
CA GLY A 408 -14.09 -8.74 -13.55
C GLY A 408 -14.51 -8.25 -14.95
N ILE A 409 -14.29 -9.03 -16.01
CA ILE A 409 -14.82 -8.72 -17.36
C ILE A 409 -16.29 -9.10 -17.47
N LEU A 410 -16.72 -10.21 -16.85
CA LEU A 410 -18.14 -10.56 -16.79
C LEU A 410 -18.91 -9.58 -15.90
N LEU A 411 -18.36 -9.19 -14.75
CA LEU A 411 -18.92 -8.11 -13.92
C LEU A 411 -19.04 -6.77 -14.67
N ARG A 412 -18.04 -6.40 -15.49
CA ARG A 412 -18.16 -5.22 -16.35
C ARG A 412 -19.21 -5.38 -17.46
N ARG A 413 -19.40 -6.59 -18.01
CA ARG A 413 -20.51 -6.83 -18.94
C ARG A 413 -21.86 -6.64 -18.25
N LEU A 414 -22.00 -7.11 -17.01
CA LEU A 414 -23.23 -6.96 -16.21
C LEU A 414 -23.58 -5.49 -15.88
N LEU A 415 -22.62 -4.56 -15.90
CA LEU A 415 -22.91 -3.11 -15.82
C LEU A 415 -23.77 -2.60 -16.98
N VAL A 416 -23.57 -3.17 -18.18
CA VAL A 416 -24.23 -2.73 -19.43
C VAL A 416 -25.39 -3.65 -19.80
N ASP A 417 -25.20 -4.96 -19.63
CA ASP A 417 -26.10 -6.04 -20.02
C ASP A 417 -26.46 -6.86 -18.76
N ARG A 418 -27.41 -6.32 -17.97
CA ARG A 418 -27.85 -6.91 -16.69
C ARG A 418 -28.54 -8.27 -16.83
N LYS A 419 -29.00 -8.64 -18.03
CA LYS A 419 -29.69 -9.92 -18.31
C LYS A 419 -28.77 -10.99 -18.91
N LEU A 420 -27.55 -10.62 -19.32
CA LEU A 420 -26.66 -11.44 -20.14
C LEU A 420 -27.34 -11.95 -21.41
N GLU A 421 -27.94 -11.03 -22.17
CA GLU A 421 -28.72 -11.38 -23.36
C GLU A 421 -27.87 -12.16 -24.38
N GLY A 422 -28.46 -13.22 -24.93
CA GLY A 422 -27.81 -14.15 -25.84
C GLY A 422 -26.71 -15.04 -25.23
N VAL A 423 -26.51 -15.06 -23.91
CA VAL A 423 -25.66 -16.06 -23.22
C VAL A 423 -26.52 -17.24 -22.78
N THR A 424 -26.09 -18.48 -23.09
CA THR A 424 -26.82 -19.71 -22.73
C THR A 424 -26.24 -20.39 -21.49
N HIS A 425 -24.92 -20.38 -21.34
CA HIS A 425 -24.22 -20.99 -20.21
C HIS A 425 -23.21 -20.01 -19.60
N VAL A 426 -23.21 -19.91 -18.28
CA VAL A 426 -22.13 -19.28 -17.50
C VAL A 426 -21.43 -20.38 -16.70
N ILE A 427 -20.12 -20.45 -16.82
CA ILE A 427 -19.26 -21.36 -16.07
C ILE A 427 -18.36 -20.49 -15.18
N VAL A 428 -18.41 -20.70 -13.86
CA VAL A 428 -17.51 -20.04 -12.91
C VAL A 428 -16.49 -21.08 -12.47
N ASP A 429 -15.23 -20.93 -12.92
CA ASP A 429 -14.15 -21.85 -12.56
C ASP A 429 -13.39 -21.40 -11.32
N GLU A 430 -12.65 -22.33 -10.71
CA GLU A 430 -11.75 -22.10 -9.58
C GLU A 430 -12.44 -21.44 -8.35
N ILE A 431 -13.76 -21.65 -8.16
CA ILE A 431 -14.58 -20.97 -7.12
C ILE A 431 -14.05 -21.14 -5.69
N HIS A 432 -13.27 -22.20 -5.46
CA HIS A 432 -12.63 -22.51 -4.19
C HIS A 432 -11.48 -21.57 -3.82
N GLU A 433 -10.98 -20.74 -4.73
CA GLU A 433 -10.05 -19.65 -4.40
C GLU A 433 -10.74 -18.51 -3.62
N ARG A 434 -12.09 -18.44 -3.66
CA ARG A 434 -12.93 -17.50 -2.86
C ARG A 434 -12.43 -16.05 -2.92
N GLY A 435 -12.07 -15.62 -4.13
CA GLY A 435 -11.68 -14.24 -4.43
C GLY A 435 -12.86 -13.27 -4.37
N MET A 436 -12.56 -11.97 -4.22
CA MET A 436 -13.58 -10.94 -4.01
C MET A 436 -14.56 -10.82 -5.20
N ASN A 437 -14.05 -10.94 -6.43
CA ASN A 437 -14.88 -10.81 -7.63
C ASN A 437 -15.74 -12.06 -7.87
N GLU A 438 -15.23 -13.22 -7.46
CA GLU A 438 -15.87 -14.53 -7.58
C GLU A 438 -17.09 -14.59 -6.66
N ASP A 439 -16.91 -14.33 -5.35
CA ASP A 439 -18.02 -14.27 -4.39
C ASP A 439 -19.05 -13.20 -4.79
N PHE A 440 -18.61 -12.03 -5.28
CA PHE A 440 -19.51 -10.99 -5.77
C PHE A 440 -20.33 -11.44 -6.99
N LEU A 441 -19.69 -12.06 -7.97
CA LEU A 441 -20.36 -12.60 -9.16
C LEU A 441 -21.39 -13.67 -8.78
N LEU A 442 -21.11 -14.53 -7.79
CA LEU A 442 -22.06 -15.56 -7.35
C LEU A 442 -23.34 -14.95 -6.77
N ILE A 443 -23.26 -13.85 -6.00
CA ILE A 443 -24.45 -13.12 -5.52
C ILE A 443 -25.25 -12.56 -6.71
N VAL A 444 -24.59 -11.88 -7.66
CA VAL A 444 -25.26 -11.28 -8.83
C VAL A 444 -25.92 -12.34 -9.71
N LEU A 445 -25.26 -13.48 -9.93
CA LEU A 445 -25.83 -14.60 -10.67
C LEU A 445 -27.01 -15.23 -9.93
N LYS A 446 -26.96 -15.35 -8.59
CA LYS A 446 -28.07 -15.87 -7.78
C LYS A 446 -29.32 -14.98 -7.88
N ASP A 447 -29.16 -13.66 -7.88
CA ASP A 447 -30.26 -12.71 -8.13
C ASP A 447 -30.73 -12.68 -9.61
N LEU A 448 -29.91 -13.15 -10.56
CA LEU A 448 -30.23 -13.21 -11.99
C LEU A 448 -30.98 -14.48 -12.40
N LEU A 449 -30.63 -15.65 -11.85
CA LEU A 449 -31.20 -16.96 -12.25
C LEU A 449 -32.74 -17.01 -12.23
N PRO A 450 -33.47 -16.45 -11.22
CA PRO A 450 -34.93 -16.42 -11.23
C PRO A 450 -35.54 -15.58 -12.36
N ARG A 451 -34.77 -14.64 -12.93
CA ARG A 451 -35.18 -13.77 -14.05
C ARG A 451 -34.79 -14.34 -15.42
N ARG A 452 -34.00 -15.41 -15.45
CA ARG A 452 -33.43 -16.07 -16.63
C ARG A 452 -33.46 -17.60 -16.45
N PRO A 453 -34.66 -18.23 -16.41
CA PRO A 453 -34.81 -19.67 -16.17
C PRO A 453 -34.12 -20.55 -17.23
N GLU A 454 -33.85 -20.01 -18.42
CA GLU A 454 -33.12 -20.69 -19.49
C GLU A 454 -31.60 -20.63 -19.36
N LEU A 455 -31.07 -19.74 -18.51
CA LEU A 455 -29.62 -19.60 -18.29
C LEU A 455 -29.11 -20.73 -17.40
N LYS A 456 -28.14 -21.50 -17.90
CA LYS A 456 -27.47 -22.56 -17.15
C LYS A 456 -26.22 -22.03 -16.44
N LEU A 457 -26.05 -22.38 -15.16
CA LEU A 457 -24.89 -22.04 -14.34
C LEU A 457 -24.11 -23.30 -13.95
N ILE A 458 -22.82 -23.34 -14.24
CA ILE A 458 -21.92 -24.42 -13.83
C ILE A 458 -20.84 -23.84 -12.93
N LEU A 459 -20.67 -24.42 -11.74
CA LEU A 459 -19.71 -23.97 -10.73
C LEU A 459 -18.62 -25.02 -10.58
N MET A 460 -17.35 -24.70 -10.87
CA MET A 460 -16.25 -25.67 -10.87
C MET A 460 -15.28 -25.42 -9.71
N SER A 461 -15.06 -26.45 -8.90
CA SER A 461 -14.17 -26.45 -7.73
C SER A 461 -13.06 -27.49 -7.85
N ALA A 462 -11.83 -27.14 -7.45
CA ALA A 462 -10.74 -28.12 -7.32
C ALA A 462 -10.68 -28.81 -5.95
N THR A 463 -11.53 -28.41 -5.00
CA THR A 463 -11.57 -28.93 -3.63
C THR A 463 -12.94 -29.55 -3.30
N LEU A 464 -12.96 -30.36 -2.24
CA LEU A 464 -14.16 -31.06 -1.75
C LEU A 464 -15.22 -30.13 -1.12
N ASN A 465 -15.00 -28.81 -1.05
CA ASN A 465 -15.98 -27.85 -0.49
C ASN A 465 -17.17 -27.55 -1.44
N ALA A 466 -17.60 -28.53 -2.23
CA ALA A 466 -18.71 -28.39 -3.17
C ALA A 466 -20.06 -28.20 -2.45
N GLU A 467 -20.20 -28.81 -1.26
CA GLU A 467 -21.39 -28.76 -0.41
C GLU A 467 -21.78 -27.33 -0.03
N LEU A 468 -20.81 -26.45 0.23
CA LEU A 468 -21.05 -25.03 0.54
C LEU A 468 -21.72 -24.31 -0.64
N PHE A 469 -21.23 -24.52 -1.86
CA PHE A 469 -21.80 -23.91 -3.08
C PHE A 469 -23.15 -24.55 -3.45
N SER A 470 -23.28 -25.87 -3.31
CA SER A 470 -24.55 -26.58 -3.50
C SER A 470 -25.64 -26.02 -2.57
N SER A 471 -25.34 -25.94 -1.27
CA SER A 471 -26.24 -25.38 -0.25
C SER A 471 -26.62 -23.93 -0.55
N TYR A 472 -25.64 -23.10 -0.94
CA TYR A 472 -25.88 -21.70 -1.29
C TYR A 472 -26.83 -21.51 -2.50
N TYR A 473 -26.82 -22.45 -3.45
CA TYR A 473 -27.75 -22.48 -4.59
C TYR A 473 -28.95 -23.42 -4.39
N GLY A 474 -29.35 -23.69 -3.14
CA GLY A 474 -30.59 -24.41 -2.84
C GLY A 474 -30.51 -25.94 -2.98
N GLY A 475 -29.32 -26.52 -2.77
CA GLY A 475 -29.09 -27.96 -2.91
C GLY A 475 -28.79 -28.40 -4.34
N ALA A 476 -28.15 -27.54 -5.13
CA ALA A 476 -27.81 -27.83 -6.53
C ALA A 476 -26.98 -29.13 -6.66
N PRO A 477 -27.25 -29.99 -7.67
CA PRO A 477 -26.60 -31.29 -7.80
C PRO A 477 -25.08 -31.16 -7.91
N MET A 478 -24.39 -32.08 -7.24
CA MET A 478 -22.93 -32.16 -7.21
C MET A 478 -22.45 -33.34 -8.04
N ILE A 479 -21.50 -33.10 -8.94
CA ILE A 479 -20.73 -34.14 -9.64
C ILE A 479 -19.30 -34.15 -9.11
N HIS A 480 -18.73 -35.34 -8.94
CA HIS A 480 -17.34 -35.51 -8.55
C HIS A 480 -16.54 -36.18 -9.68
N ILE A 481 -15.56 -35.48 -10.22
CA ILE A 481 -14.62 -36.00 -11.21
C ILE A 481 -13.34 -36.40 -10.48
N PRO A 482 -12.96 -37.70 -10.43
CA PRO A 482 -11.77 -38.14 -9.71
C PRO A 482 -10.50 -37.51 -10.28
N GLY A 483 -9.53 -37.25 -9.41
CA GLY A 483 -8.21 -36.75 -9.78
C GLY A 483 -7.37 -37.78 -10.54
N PHE A 484 -6.38 -37.30 -11.29
CA PHE A 484 -5.20 -38.10 -11.64
C PHE A 484 -3.96 -37.37 -11.13
N THR A 485 -3.45 -37.84 -10.00
CA THR A 485 -2.14 -37.47 -9.48
C THR A 485 -1.39 -38.75 -9.12
N TYR A 486 -0.07 -38.76 -9.33
CA TYR A 486 0.75 -39.85 -8.83
C TYR A 486 0.76 -39.81 -7.29
N PRO A 487 0.82 -40.97 -6.62
CA PRO A 487 0.79 -41.01 -5.16
C PRO A 487 1.95 -40.21 -4.57
N VAL A 488 1.63 -39.31 -3.63
CA VAL A 488 2.60 -38.52 -2.88
C VAL A 488 2.64 -38.98 -1.43
N ARG A 489 3.80 -39.44 -0.96
CA ARG A 489 4.01 -39.80 0.45
C ARG A 489 4.17 -38.53 1.27
N SER A 490 3.50 -38.45 2.42
CA SER A 490 3.64 -37.35 3.38
C SER A 490 4.46 -37.80 4.58
N HIS A 491 5.40 -36.94 5.00
CA HIS A 491 6.19 -37.10 6.22
C HIS A 491 5.96 -35.87 7.09
N PHE A 492 5.40 -36.06 8.30
CA PHE A 492 5.31 -34.99 9.31
C PHE A 492 6.61 -34.89 10.10
N LEU A 493 6.78 -33.81 10.87
CA LEU A 493 8.04 -33.50 11.56
C LEU A 493 8.58 -34.68 12.39
N GLU A 494 7.72 -35.36 13.14
CA GLU A 494 8.05 -36.54 13.93
C GLU A 494 8.62 -37.69 13.07
N ASN A 495 8.11 -37.91 11.85
CA ASN A 495 8.65 -38.89 10.92
C ASN A 495 10.00 -38.43 10.32
N ILE A 496 10.14 -37.13 10.04
CA ILE A 496 11.37 -36.54 9.48
C ILE A 496 12.51 -36.69 10.49
N LEU A 497 12.28 -36.34 11.76
CA LEU A 497 13.27 -36.45 12.84
C LEU A 497 13.66 -37.93 13.09
N GLU A 498 12.68 -38.84 13.12
CA GLU A 498 12.94 -40.27 13.31
C GLU A 498 13.77 -40.87 12.15
N MET A 499 13.49 -40.47 10.91
CA MET A 499 14.17 -40.96 9.70
C MET A 499 15.56 -40.35 9.49
N THR A 500 15.71 -39.05 9.74
CA THR A 500 16.98 -38.31 9.55
C THR A 500 17.93 -38.44 10.74
N ARG A 501 17.40 -38.80 11.93
CA ARG A 501 18.10 -38.72 13.22
C ARG A 501 18.59 -37.31 13.57
N TYR A 502 18.00 -36.28 12.96
CA TYR A 502 18.30 -34.89 13.29
C TYR A 502 17.79 -34.55 14.70
N ARG A 503 18.63 -33.86 15.49
CA ARG A 503 18.28 -33.44 16.84
C ARG A 503 17.95 -31.95 16.86
N LEU A 504 16.71 -31.62 17.23
CA LEU A 504 16.34 -30.24 17.56
C LEU A 504 16.80 -29.93 18.99
N THR A 505 17.19 -28.67 19.20
CA THR A 505 17.69 -28.12 20.45
C THR A 505 17.17 -26.69 20.60
N PRO A 506 17.13 -26.10 21.81
CA PRO A 506 16.72 -24.70 22.01
C PRO A 506 17.45 -23.68 21.12
N TYR A 507 18.67 -23.99 20.66
CA TYR A 507 19.51 -23.08 19.89
C TYR A 507 19.41 -23.24 18.37
N ASN A 508 19.46 -24.48 17.85
CA ASN A 508 19.54 -24.72 16.39
C ASN A 508 18.21 -24.53 15.63
N GLN A 509 17.13 -24.25 16.33
CA GLN A 509 15.80 -23.99 15.75
C GLN A 509 15.43 -22.49 15.67
N ILE A 510 16.26 -21.63 16.24
CA ILE A 510 16.08 -20.19 16.13
C ILE A 510 16.61 -19.76 14.76
N ASP A 511 15.76 -19.12 13.96
CA ASP A 511 16.14 -18.63 12.64
C ASP A 511 17.18 -17.51 12.75
N ASN A 512 18.39 -17.76 12.27
CA ASN A 512 19.47 -16.78 12.29
C ASN A 512 19.38 -15.84 11.08
N TYR A 513 18.83 -14.64 11.29
CA TYR A 513 18.75 -13.59 10.25
C TYR A 513 20.03 -12.76 10.10
N GLY A 514 21.10 -13.03 10.86
CA GLY A 514 22.32 -12.23 10.93
C GLY A 514 22.20 -11.00 11.85
N GLN A 515 23.35 -10.43 12.23
CA GLN A 515 23.42 -9.33 13.21
C GLN A 515 22.66 -8.07 12.73
N ASP A 516 22.72 -7.75 11.44
CA ASP A 516 22.05 -6.57 10.86
C ASP A 516 20.51 -6.64 10.90
N LYS A 517 19.93 -7.82 11.19
CA LYS A 517 18.48 -8.05 11.24
C LYS A 517 17.99 -8.48 12.64
N MET A 518 18.77 -8.24 13.70
CA MET A 518 18.43 -8.59 15.10
C MET A 518 17.05 -8.11 15.56
N TRP A 519 16.52 -7.02 15.01
CA TRP A 519 15.17 -6.52 15.29
C TRP A 519 14.05 -7.53 15.01
N LYS A 520 14.29 -8.53 14.14
CA LYS A 520 13.37 -9.66 13.92
C LYS A 520 13.40 -10.66 15.08
N MET A 521 14.58 -10.97 15.62
CA MET A 521 14.74 -11.89 16.75
C MET A 521 14.13 -11.30 18.03
N GLN A 522 14.36 -10.01 18.29
CA GLN A 522 13.84 -9.30 19.48
C GLN A 522 12.30 -9.20 19.51
N LYS A 523 11.62 -9.55 18.42
CA LYS A 523 10.14 -9.60 18.31
C LYS A 523 9.53 -10.99 18.52
N GLN A 524 10.33 -12.05 18.69
CA GLN A 524 9.83 -13.37 19.10
C GLN A 524 9.48 -13.42 20.60
N THR A 525 10.00 -12.49 21.41
CA THR A 525 9.81 -12.46 22.88
C THR A 525 8.63 -11.61 23.38
N ILE A 526 8.03 -10.76 22.52
CA ILE A 526 6.93 -9.87 22.93
C ILE A 526 5.59 -10.59 22.72
N ARG A 527 4.87 -10.88 23.82
CA ARG A 527 3.54 -11.50 23.81
C ARG A 527 2.53 -10.66 23.00
N LYS A 528 2.37 -10.99 21.72
CA LYS A 528 1.30 -10.48 20.87
C LYS A 528 -0.05 -11.08 21.30
N ARG A 529 -1.15 -10.41 20.95
CA ARG A 529 -2.50 -10.99 20.96
C ARG A 529 -2.48 -12.16 19.96
N LYS A 530 -2.42 -13.41 20.47
CA LYS A 530 -2.28 -14.62 19.64
C LYS A 530 -3.49 -14.74 18.71
N THR A 531 -3.27 -15.19 17.48
CA THR A 531 -4.36 -15.55 16.58
C THR A 531 -5.05 -16.80 17.12
N GLN A 532 -6.33 -17.00 16.79
CA GLN A 532 -7.07 -18.21 17.21
C GLN A 532 -6.33 -19.49 16.79
N ILE A 533 -5.77 -19.51 15.58
CA ILE A 533 -5.00 -20.64 15.06
C ILE A 533 -3.70 -20.85 15.86
N ALA A 534 -2.98 -19.79 16.25
CA ALA A 534 -1.78 -19.94 17.08
C ALA A 534 -2.12 -20.51 18.47
N SER A 535 -3.25 -20.09 19.07
CA SER A 535 -3.72 -20.65 20.34
C SER A 535 -4.11 -22.13 20.22
N ALA A 536 -4.83 -22.50 19.16
CA ALA A 536 -5.23 -23.89 18.91
C ALA A 536 -4.02 -24.81 18.63
N VAL A 537 -2.99 -24.27 17.97
CA VAL A 537 -1.71 -24.98 17.75
C VAL A 537 -0.98 -25.25 19.06
N GLU A 538 -0.94 -24.28 19.99
CA GLU A 538 -0.34 -24.48 21.31
C GLU A 538 -1.11 -25.53 22.14
N GLU A 539 -2.43 -25.41 22.22
CA GLU A 539 -3.29 -26.39 22.90
C GLU A 539 -3.11 -27.81 22.32
N SER A 540 -3.01 -27.92 20.99
CA SER A 540 -2.78 -29.19 20.28
C SER A 540 -1.36 -29.76 20.47
N LEU A 541 -0.39 -28.94 20.86
CA LEU A 541 0.96 -29.39 21.24
C LEU A 541 1.00 -29.86 22.69
N GLU A 542 0.35 -29.13 23.60
CA GLU A 542 0.22 -29.50 25.01
C GLU A 542 -0.54 -30.82 25.22
N SER A 543 -1.51 -31.13 24.35
CA SER A 543 -2.29 -32.37 24.38
C SER A 543 -1.72 -33.54 23.56
N ALA A 544 -0.58 -33.38 22.88
CA ALA A 544 -0.07 -34.39 21.95
C ALA A 544 0.71 -35.52 22.65
N ASP A 545 0.33 -36.77 22.40
CA ASP A 545 1.12 -37.94 22.80
C ASP A 545 2.08 -38.38 21.67
N PHE A 546 3.38 -38.34 21.98
CA PHE A 546 4.46 -38.82 21.10
C PHE A 546 5.11 -40.11 21.62
N GLY A 547 4.51 -40.82 22.57
CA GLY A 547 5.06 -42.00 23.25
C GLY A 547 5.51 -43.14 22.33
N GLN A 548 4.91 -43.24 21.14
CA GLN A 548 5.28 -44.22 20.10
C GLN A 548 6.63 -43.94 19.39
N TYR A 549 7.24 -42.76 19.59
CA TYR A 549 8.51 -42.37 18.95
C TYR A 549 9.72 -42.55 19.87
N ASN A 550 10.91 -42.66 19.24
CA ASN A 550 12.18 -42.77 19.96
C ASN A 550 12.34 -41.62 20.98
N PRO A 551 12.87 -41.87 22.20
CA PRO A 551 13.23 -40.80 23.14
C PRO A 551 13.91 -39.58 22.52
N LEU A 552 14.88 -39.79 21.61
CA LEU A 552 15.60 -38.70 20.92
C LEU A 552 14.69 -37.85 20.01
N THR A 553 13.68 -38.48 19.41
CA THR A 553 12.66 -37.82 18.59
C THR A 553 11.72 -37.01 19.48
N ARG A 554 11.32 -37.56 20.64
CA ARG A 554 10.50 -36.86 21.64
C ARG A 554 11.22 -35.64 22.24
N ASP A 555 12.50 -35.79 22.61
CA ASP A 555 13.35 -34.67 23.07
C ASP A 555 13.46 -33.56 22.01
N SER A 556 13.53 -33.94 20.73
CA SER A 556 13.60 -32.98 19.63
C SER A 556 12.27 -32.27 19.41
N LEU A 557 11.15 -32.99 19.51
CA LEU A 557 9.81 -32.41 19.40
C LEU A 557 9.48 -31.47 20.57
N SER A 558 9.87 -31.81 21.80
CA SER A 558 9.69 -30.93 22.97
C SER A 558 10.50 -29.64 22.89
N CYS A 559 11.57 -29.64 22.09
CA CYS A 559 12.30 -28.42 21.77
C CYS A 559 11.56 -27.55 20.75
N TRP A 560 10.83 -28.12 19.78
CA TRP A 560 10.38 -27.43 18.55
C TRP A 560 9.56 -26.16 18.80
N ASN A 561 9.99 -25.05 18.17
CA ASN A 561 9.41 -23.71 18.31
C ASN A 561 8.39 -23.41 17.19
N PRO A 562 7.08 -23.27 17.51
CA PRO A 562 6.04 -22.98 16.53
C PRO A 562 6.16 -21.60 15.88
N ASP A 563 6.93 -20.65 16.41
CA ASP A 563 7.08 -19.31 15.82
C ASP A 563 8.16 -19.24 14.72
N SER A 564 9.18 -20.11 14.77
CA SER A 564 10.26 -20.18 13.75
C SER A 564 9.81 -20.83 12.43
N ILE A 565 10.61 -20.64 11.38
CA ILE A 565 10.53 -21.33 10.08
C ILE A 565 11.42 -22.59 10.07
N GLY A 566 12.56 -22.55 10.77
CA GLY A 566 13.46 -23.69 10.94
C GLY A 566 14.54 -23.77 9.86
N PHE A 567 15.29 -22.69 9.63
CA PHE A 567 16.30 -22.61 8.56
C PHE A 567 17.31 -23.79 8.56
N ASN A 568 17.82 -24.18 9.74
CA ASN A 568 18.75 -25.31 9.87
C ASN A 568 18.09 -26.68 9.62
N LEU A 569 16.78 -26.80 9.89
CA LEU A 569 16.01 -28.01 9.58
C LEU A 569 15.78 -28.12 8.06
N ILE A 570 15.51 -26.99 7.38
CA ILE A 570 15.41 -26.93 5.91
C ILE A 570 16.73 -27.37 5.27
N GLU A 571 17.87 -26.81 5.69
CA GLU A 571 19.20 -27.22 5.20
C GLU A 571 19.42 -28.73 5.38
N HIS A 572 19.09 -29.27 6.56
CA HIS A 572 19.28 -30.69 6.84
C HIS A 572 18.38 -31.60 5.97
N VAL A 573 17.11 -31.25 5.81
CA VAL A 573 16.16 -31.99 4.94
C VAL A 573 16.62 -31.93 3.47
N LEU A 574 17.09 -30.77 3.00
CA LEU A 574 17.67 -30.65 1.65
C LEU A 574 18.94 -31.50 1.51
N CYS A 575 19.81 -31.56 2.52
CA CYS A 575 20.97 -32.46 2.51
C CYS A 575 20.58 -33.94 2.45
N HIS A 576 19.55 -34.35 3.20
CA HIS A 576 19.03 -35.71 3.17
C HIS A 576 18.51 -36.06 1.77
N ILE A 577 17.65 -35.21 1.20
CA ILE A 577 17.09 -35.37 -0.15
C ILE A 577 18.23 -35.46 -1.20
N CYS A 578 19.19 -34.53 -1.19
CA CYS A 578 20.29 -34.51 -2.16
C CYS A 578 21.26 -35.72 -2.05
N ARG A 579 21.33 -36.41 -0.91
CA ARG A 579 22.22 -37.56 -0.70
C ARG A 579 21.53 -38.91 -0.93
N ASN A 580 20.29 -39.05 -0.49
CA ASN A 580 19.63 -40.34 -0.32
C ASN A 580 18.49 -40.57 -1.33
N GLU A 581 17.89 -39.49 -1.85
CA GLU A 581 16.68 -39.59 -2.68
C GLU A 581 16.96 -39.63 -4.19
N ARG A 582 16.05 -40.30 -4.91
CA ARG A 582 16.02 -40.41 -6.37
C ARG A 582 16.03 -39.05 -7.11
N PRO A 583 16.37 -38.99 -8.41
CA PRO A 583 16.36 -37.75 -9.17
C PRO A 583 15.00 -37.06 -9.23
N GLY A 584 15.01 -35.73 -9.09
CA GLY A 584 13.82 -34.86 -9.13
C GLY A 584 14.11 -33.48 -8.56
N ALA A 585 13.38 -32.45 -9.00
CA ALA A 585 13.51 -31.12 -8.44
C ALA A 585 12.82 -31.00 -7.07
N VAL A 586 13.35 -30.11 -6.23
CA VAL A 586 12.83 -29.81 -4.89
C VAL A 586 12.16 -28.44 -4.89
N LEU A 587 10.94 -28.35 -4.37
CA LEU A 587 10.21 -27.10 -4.17
C LEU A 587 10.01 -26.84 -2.67
N VAL A 588 10.56 -25.74 -2.17
CA VAL A 588 10.49 -25.35 -0.75
C VAL A 588 9.49 -24.20 -0.59
N PHE A 589 8.44 -24.38 0.21
CA PHE A 589 7.46 -23.34 0.52
C PHE A 589 7.84 -22.56 1.78
N MET A 590 8.03 -21.25 1.63
CA MET A 590 8.46 -20.31 2.66
C MET A 590 7.54 -19.08 2.74
N THR A 591 7.71 -18.28 3.81
CA THR A 591 6.85 -17.13 4.12
C THR A 591 7.08 -15.89 3.25
N GLY A 592 8.30 -15.59 2.82
CA GLY A 592 8.56 -14.40 2.01
C GLY A 592 10.03 -14.11 1.69
N TRP A 593 10.27 -12.99 1.01
CA TRP A 593 11.55 -12.62 0.40
C TRP A 593 12.77 -12.66 1.34
N ASP A 594 12.69 -12.04 2.51
CA ASP A 594 13.81 -12.03 3.46
C ASP A 594 14.20 -13.44 3.91
N ASP A 595 13.19 -14.29 4.10
CA ASP A 595 13.30 -15.62 4.66
C ASP A 595 13.92 -16.55 3.58
N ILE A 596 13.46 -16.41 2.34
CA ILE A 596 14.02 -17.04 1.14
C ILE A 596 15.49 -16.65 0.95
N ASN A 597 15.84 -15.37 1.04
CA ASN A 597 17.22 -14.91 0.81
C ASN A 597 18.17 -15.37 1.92
N THR A 598 17.79 -15.24 3.20
CA THR A 598 18.65 -15.71 4.30
C THR A 598 18.89 -17.21 4.23
N VAL A 599 17.87 -18.03 3.89
CA VAL A 599 18.10 -19.45 3.63
C VAL A 599 18.94 -19.67 2.38
N LYS A 600 18.73 -18.92 1.28
CA LYS A 600 19.57 -19.03 0.08
C LYS A 600 21.04 -18.80 0.39
N ASP A 601 21.38 -17.74 1.13
CA ASP A 601 22.75 -17.40 1.51
C ASP A 601 23.37 -18.53 2.37
N GLN A 602 22.61 -19.07 3.33
CA GLN A 602 23.01 -20.22 4.15
C GLN A 602 23.27 -21.48 3.29
N LEU A 603 22.36 -21.81 2.37
CA LEU A 603 22.52 -22.96 1.47
C LEU A 603 23.70 -22.80 0.51
N GLN A 604 23.99 -21.59 0.04
CA GLN A 604 25.15 -21.28 -0.80
C GLN A 604 26.48 -21.41 -0.04
N ALA A 605 26.50 -21.18 1.28
CA ALA A 605 27.67 -21.42 2.12
C ALA A 605 27.89 -22.91 2.44
N HIS A 606 26.88 -23.77 2.28
CA HIS A 606 26.97 -25.18 2.64
C HIS A 606 27.72 -26.01 1.56
N PRO A 607 28.77 -26.81 1.91
CA PRO A 607 29.66 -27.46 0.93
C PRO A 607 29.01 -28.37 -0.11
N LEU A 608 27.82 -28.92 0.16
CA LEU A 608 27.08 -29.76 -0.80
C LEU A 608 26.01 -28.99 -1.58
N LEU A 609 25.40 -27.97 -0.96
CA LEU A 609 24.20 -27.31 -1.49
C LEU A 609 24.52 -26.01 -2.24
N GLY A 610 25.70 -25.44 -1.98
CA GLY A 610 26.29 -24.35 -2.75
C GLY A 610 27.16 -24.77 -3.93
N ASP A 611 27.41 -26.08 -4.12
CA ASP A 611 28.20 -26.61 -5.24
C ASP A 611 27.41 -26.52 -6.56
N PRO A 612 27.79 -25.63 -7.50
CA PRO A 612 27.04 -25.43 -8.74
C PRO A 612 27.08 -26.63 -9.69
N SER A 613 28.04 -27.56 -9.49
CA SER A 613 28.12 -28.81 -10.27
C SER A 613 27.12 -29.88 -9.80
N ARG A 614 26.44 -29.64 -8.67
CA ARG A 614 25.49 -30.57 -8.05
C ARG A 614 24.10 -29.97 -7.84
N VAL A 615 24.02 -28.67 -7.56
CA VAL A 615 22.77 -28.00 -7.16
C VAL A 615 22.57 -26.70 -7.94
N LEU A 616 21.40 -26.57 -8.56
CA LEU A 616 20.91 -25.32 -9.13
C LEU A 616 19.91 -24.69 -8.16
N LEU A 617 20.36 -23.70 -7.38
CA LEU A 617 19.56 -23.03 -6.36
C LEU A 617 18.88 -21.76 -6.90
N LEU A 618 17.55 -21.79 -7.00
CA LEU A 618 16.72 -20.71 -7.52
C LEU A 618 15.79 -20.16 -6.43
N ALA A 619 15.48 -18.87 -6.51
CA ALA A 619 14.42 -18.24 -5.73
C ALA A 619 13.18 -18.00 -6.62
N CYS A 620 11.99 -17.95 -6.01
CA CYS A 620 10.73 -17.72 -6.70
C CYS A 620 9.83 -16.79 -5.86
N HIS A 621 9.82 -15.50 -6.21
CA HIS A 621 9.06 -14.48 -5.50
C HIS A 621 8.54 -13.40 -6.47
N GLY A 622 7.43 -12.76 -6.10
CA GLY A 622 6.71 -11.80 -6.97
C GLY A 622 7.51 -10.55 -7.32
N SER A 623 8.47 -10.14 -6.50
CA SER A 623 9.34 -8.98 -6.74
C SER A 623 10.59 -9.29 -7.58
N MET A 624 10.78 -10.53 -8.04
CA MET A 624 11.95 -10.91 -8.84
C MET A 624 11.87 -10.45 -10.29
N ALA A 625 13.03 -10.32 -10.93
CA ALA A 625 13.12 -10.07 -12.36
C ALA A 625 12.59 -11.28 -13.16
N SER A 626 11.83 -11.01 -14.22
CA SER A 626 11.18 -12.06 -15.01
C SER A 626 12.14 -12.96 -15.79
N ALA A 627 13.41 -12.56 -15.95
CA ALA A 627 14.46 -13.42 -16.50
C ALA A 627 14.81 -14.57 -15.54
N GLU A 628 14.98 -14.28 -14.25
CA GLU A 628 15.27 -15.30 -13.23
C GLU A 628 14.08 -16.26 -13.03
N GLN A 629 12.85 -15.74 -13.12
CA GLN A 629 11.64 -16.56 -13.04
C GLN A 629 11.51 -17.54 -14.21
N LYS A 630 12.09 -17.27 -15.38
CA LYS A 630 12.07 -18.20 -16.52
C LYS A 630 12.93 -19.44 -16.28
N LEU A 631 14.11 -19.27 -15.66
CA LEU A 631 15.04 -20.36 -15.32
C LEU A 631 14.42 -21.46 -14.44
N ILE A 632 13.33 -21.15 -13.74
CA ILE A 632 12.58 -22.09 -12.91
C ILE A 632 11.91 -23.18 -13.76
N PHE A 633 11.47 -22.86 -14.97
CA PHE A 633 10.79 -23.79 -15.89
C PHE A 633 11.76 -24.69 -16.67
N ASP A 634 13.01 -24.26 -16.82
CA ASP A 634 14.04 -25.01 -17.54
C ASP A 634 14.44 -26.27 -16.77
N LYS A 635 14.69 -27.38 -17.48
CA LYS A 635 15.21 -28.61 -16.88
C LYS A 635 16.71 -28.43 -16.64
N PRO A 636 17.26 -28.74 -15.44
CA PRO A 636 18.70 -28.74 -15.21
C PRO A 636 19.42 -29.81 -16.05
N GLU A 637 20.74 -29.66 -16.20
CA GLU A 637 21.61 -30.68 -16.79
C GLU A 637 21.57 -31.98 -15.97
N ASP A 638 21.78 -33.12 -16.63
CA ASP A 638 21.70 -34.43 -15.96
C ASP A 638 22.79 -34.57 -14.90
N GLY A 639 22.37 -34.87 -13.66
CA GLY A 639 23.23 -34.89 -12.47
C GLY A 639 23.08 -33.67 -11.56
N ILE A 640 22.58 -32.54 -12.07
CA ILE A 640 22.34 -31.33 -11.27
C ILE A 640 20.91 -31.35 -10.70
N ARG A 641 20.76 -31.19 -9.38
CA ARG A 641 19.46 -31.09 -8.72
C ARG A 641 18.99 -29.64 -8.62
N LYS A 642 17.85 -29.32 -9.24
CA LYS A 642 17.19 -28.01 -9.08
C LYS A 642 16.48 -27.91 -7.73
N ILE A 643 16.76 -26.85 -6.98
CA ILE A 643 16.08 -26.51 -5.72
C ILE A 643 15.47 -25.12 -5.89
N VAL A 644 14.16 -25.00 -5.66
CA VAL A 644 13.41 -23.75 -5.83
C VAL A 644 12.83 -23.31 -4.49
N LEU A 645 13.31 -22.19 -3.95
CA LEU A 645 12.79 -21.55 -2.75
C LEU A 645 11.65 -20.59 -3.13
N ALA A 646 10.41 -20.90 -2.75
CA ALA A 646 9.22 -20.22 -3.24
C ALA A 646 8.26 -19.78 -2.12
N THR A 647 7.43 -18.78 -2.39
CA THR A 647 6.22 -18.52 -1.58
C THR A 647 5.01 -19.31 -2.08
N ASN A 648 3.85 -19.08 -1.47
CA ASN A 648 2.54 -19.55 -1.95
C ASN A 648 2.24 -19.23 -3.44
N MET A 649 3.01 -18.39 -4.13
CA MET A 649 2.93 -18.23 -5.59
C MET A 649 3.11 -19.55 -6.36
N ALA A 650 3.89 -20.50 -5.83
CA ALA A 650 4.07 -21.83 -6.45
C ALA A 650 2.94 -22.83 -6.09
N GLU A 651 2.03 -22.48 -5.18
CA GLU A 651 0.93 -23.32 -4.70
C GLU A 651 -0.18 -23.44 -5.76
N THR A 652 -0.45 -22.34 -6.47
CA THR A 652 -1.44 -22.24 -7.55
C THR A 652 -0.83 -21.71 -8.85
N SER A 653 -0.22 -20.52 -8.80
CA SER A 653 0.03 -19.64 -9.95
C SER A 653 1.21 -20.03 -10.85
N ILE A 654 2.16 -20.84 -10.37
CA ILE A 654 3.33 -21.29 -11.13
C ILE A 654 3.38 -22.82 -11.16
N THR A 655 3.47 -23.39 -12.36
CA THR A 655 3.50 -24.84 -12.58
C THR A 655 4.89 -25.29 -13.02
N ILE A 656 5.69 -25.77 -12.08
CA ILE A 656 7.01 -26.37 -12.33
C ILE A 656 6.79 -27.86 -12.60
N ASN A 657 7.28 -28.37 -13.73
CA ASN A 657 6.91 -29.71 -14.19
C ASN A 657 7.76 -30.83 -13.58
N ASP A 658 9.02 -30.57 -13.25
CA ASP A 658 10.01 -31.57 -12.80
C ASP A 658 10.11 -31.72 -11.27
N VAL A 659 9.15 -31.17 -10.51
CA VAL A 659 9.09 -31.27 -9.05
C VAL A 659 8.65 -32.68 -8.62
N VAL A 660 9.45 -33.28 -7.74
CA VAL A 660 9.22 -34.62 -7.15
C VAL A 660 9.22 -34.55 -5.63
N PHE A 661 9.93 -33.57 -5.06
CA PHE A 661 10.04 -33.36 -3.61
C PHE A 661 9.48 -31.99 -3.24
N VAL A 662 8.62 -31.93 -2.24
CA VAL A 662 8.10 -30.69 -1.66
C VAL A 662 8.51 -30.61 -0.21
N VAL A 663 9.08 -29.47 0.20
CA VAL A 663 9.35 -29.15 1.61
C VAL A 663 8.41 -28.02 2.01
N ASP A 664 7.54 -28.26 2.98
CA ASP A 664 6.48 -27.32 3.39
C ASP A 664 6.69 -26.85 4.82
N CYS A 665 6.99 -25.56 5.00
CA CYS A 665 7.14 -24.94 6.31
C CYS A 665 5.81 -24.68 7.03
N GLY A 666 4.67 -24.96 6.40
CA GLY A 666 3.32 -24.82 7.01
C GLY A 666 2.84 -23.38 7.18
N LYS A 667 3.64 -22.39 6.79
CA LYS A 667 3.31 -20.95 6.91
C LYS A 667 3.28 -20.25 5.56
N ALA A 668 2.57 -19.13 5.51
CA ALA A 668 2.57 -18.16 4.43
C ALA A 668 2.46 -16.74 5.01
N LYS A 669 2.79 -15.70 4.24
CA LYS A 669 2.36 -14.33 4.55
C LYS A 669 1.02 -14.08 3.87
N GLU A 670 -0.01 -13.81 4.67
CA GLU A 670 -1.37 -13.60 4.18
C GLU A 670 -1.83 -12.16 4.42
N THR A 671 -2.60 -11.63 3.46
CA THR A 671 -3.28 -10.35 3.62
C THR A 671 -4.52 -10.51 4.47
N SER A 672 -4.59 -9.73 5.55
CA SER A 672 -5.70 -9.63 6.48
C SER A 672 -6.06 -8.15 6.70
N TYR A 673 -7.24 -7.87 7.25
CA TYR A 673 -7.71 -6.51 7.49
C TYR A 673 -8.13 -6.37 8.96
N ASP A 674 -7.49 -5.43 9.65
CA ASP A 674 -7.78 -5.09 11.04
C ASP A 674 -8.84 -3.98 11.04
N ALA A 675 -10.13 -4.37 10.98
CA ALA A 675 -11.26 -3.45 10.81
C ALA A 675 -11.36 -2.39 11.92
N ILE A 676 -11.00 -2.75 13.16
CA ILE A 676 -10.99 -1.86 14.31
C ILE A 676 -9.97 -0.72 14.12
N ASN A 677 -8.86 -0.99 13.41
CA ASN A 677 -7.79 -0.03 13.16
C ASN A 677 -7.78 0.51 11.73
N ASN A 678 -8.71 0.05 10.88
CA ASN A 678 -8.74 0.34 9.44
C ASN A 678 -7.36 0.13 8.77
N THR A 679 -6.66 -0.94 9.13
CA THR A 679 -5.26 -1.18 8.70
C THR A 679 -5.09 -2.54 8.02
N PRO A 680 -4.70 -2.55 6.72
CA PRO A 680 -4.26 -3.77 6.05
C PRO A 680 -3.02 -4.37 6.72
N CYS A 681 -3.05 -5.68 6.89
CA CYS A 681 -2.03 -6.47 7.58
C CYS A 681 -1.45 -7.50 6.62
N LEU A 682 -0.13 -7.68 6.64
CA LEU A 682 0.58 -8.75 5.92
C LEU A 682 1.44 -9.52 6.93
N LEU A 683 0.82 -10.53 7.55
CA LEU A 683 1.37 -11.25 8.69
C LEU A 683 1.69 -12.70 8.31
N PRO A 684 2.72 -13.32 8.89
CA PRO A 684 2.89 -14.77 8.84
C PRO A 684 1.70 -15.46 9.53
N SER A 685 1.05 -16.38 8.82
CA SER A 685 -0.02 -17.25 9.32
C SER A 685 0.31 -18.71 9.03
N TRP A 686 -0.24 -19.61 9.83
CA TRP A 686 -0.37 -21.03 9.47
C TRP A 686 -1.32 -21.17 8.26
N ILE A 687 -1.00 -22.08 7.36
CA ILE A 687 -1.80 -22.34 6.15
C ILE A 687 -3.03 -23.20 6.45
N SER A 688 -3.94 -23.30 5.48
CA SER A 688 -5.08 -24.22 5.56
C SER A 688 -4.71 -25.68 5.23
N LYS A 689 -5.53 -26.64 5.68
CA LYS A 689 -5.40 -28.05 5.26
C LYS A 689 -5.54 -28.20 3.73
N ALA A 690 -6.38 -27.39 3.09
CA ALA A 690 -6.49 -27.30 1.64
C ALA A 690 -5.17 -26.84 0.98
N SER A 691 -4.55 -25.79 1.48
CA SER A 691 -3.24 -25.30 1.00
C SER A 691 -2.14 -26.35 1.13
N ALA A 692 -2.05 -27.03 2.28
CA ALA A 692 -1.10 -28.13 2.48
C ALA A 692 -1.32 -29.28 1.47
N ARG A 693 -2.59 -29.62 1.14
CA ARG A 693 -2.93 -30.60 0.10
C ARG A 693 -2.52 -30.11 -1.31
N GLN A 694 -2.72 -28.82 -1.63
CA GLN A 694 -2.27 -28.24 -2.91
C GLN A 694 -0.74 -28.25 -3.04
N ARG A 695 -0.01 -27.90 -1.97
CA ARG A 695 1.47 -27.98 -1.91
C ARG A 695 1.95 -29.41 -2.13
N LYS A 696 1.39 -30.37 -1.40
CA LYS A 696 1.64 -31.81 -1.59
C LYS A 696 1.42 -32.24 -3.04
N GLY A 697 0.31 -31.81 -3.67
CA GLY A 697 -0.02 -32.11 -5.06
C GLY A 697 0.99 -31.61 -6.10
N ARG A 698 1.92 -30.71 -5.74
CA ARG A 698 3.00 -30.26 -6.64
C ARG A 698 4.07 -31.33 -6.87
N ALA A 699 4.24 -32.28 -5.94
CA ALA A 699 5.16 -33.41 -6.08
C ALA A 699 4.64 -34.56 -6.95
N GLY A 700 3.30 -34.70 -7.10
CA GLY A 700 2.65 -35.86 -7.72
C GLY A 700 2.30 -35.70 -9.20
N ARG A 701 3.00 -34.81 -9.93
CA ARG A 701 2.59 -34.39 -11.28
C ARG A 701 3.15 -35.25 -12.41
N VAL A 702 4.43 -35.61 -12.31
CA VAL A 702 5.16 -36.36 -13.35
C VAL A 702 5.46 -37.80 -12.98
N GLN A 703 5.62 -38.09 -11.68
CA GLN A 703 5.89 -39.41 -11.13
C GLN A 703 5.54 -39.42 -9.63
N PRO A 704 5.60 -40.58 -8.92
CA PRO A 704 5.39 -40.64 -7.48
C PRO A 704 6.38 -39.74 -6.71
N GLY A 705 5.83 -38.89 -5.85
CA GLY A 705 6.56 -37.82 -5.18
C GLY A 705 6.52 -37.91 -3.66
N GLU A 706 7.21 -36.99 -2.98
CA GLU A 706 7.28 -36.93 -1.51
C GLU A 706 7.12 -35.50 -0.99
N CYS A 707 6.46 -35.38 0.15
CA CYS A 707 6.17 -34.11 0.79
C CYS A 707 6.58 -34.16 2.27
N TYR A 708 7.54 -33.31 2.63
CA TYR A 708 8.10 -33.16 3.97
C TYR A 708 7.47 -31.93 4.64
N HIS A 709 6.56 -32.15 5.58
CA HIS A 709 5.91 -31.11 6.36
C HIS A 709 6.76 -30.83 7.61
N LEU A 710 7.30 -29.61 7.74
CA LEU A 710 8.21 -29.23 8.83
C LEU A 710 7.47 -28.84 10.14
N TYR A 711 6.29 -29.42 10.34
CA TYR A 711 5.41 -29.23 11.48
C TYR A 711 4.82 -30.58 11.92
N PRO A 712 4.54 -30.78 13.22
CA PRO A 712 3.95 -32.02 13.71
C PRO A 712 2.57 -32.32 13.14
N ARG A 713 2.15 -33.60 13.16
CA ARG A 713 0.78 -33.95 12.73
C ARG A 713 -0.31 -33.33 13.59
N CYS A 714 -0.13 -33.18 14.91
CA CYS A 714 -1.12 -32.50 15.76
C CYS A 714 -1.35 -31.04 15.32
N VAL A 715 -0.28 -30.35 14.90
CA VAL A 715 -0.33 -28.99 14.35
C VAL A 715 -1.07 -28.96 13.01
N TYR A 716 -0.87 -29.96 12.15
CA TYR A 716 -1.67 -30.11 10.93
C TYR A 716 -3.17 -30.26 11.23
N GLU A 717 -3.54 -31.05 12.24
CA GLU A 717 -4.96 -31.25 12.55
C GLU A 717 -5.63 -29.99 13.12
N ALA A 718 -4.86 -29.10 13.75
CA ALA A 718 -5.29 -27.78 14.22
C ALA A 718 -5.42 -26.71 13.12
N PHE A 719 -4.95 -26.97 11.88
CA PHE A 719 -5.12 -26.04 10.77
C PHE A 719 -6.60 -25.91 10.38
N ALA A 720 -7.03 -24.70 10.00
CA ALA A 720 -8.32 -24.50 9.38
C ALA A 720 -8.42 -25.29 8.05
N ASP A 721 -9.58 -25.86 7.73
CA ASP A 721 -9.73 -26.67 6.52
C ASP A 721 -9.47 -25.89 5.23
N TYR A 722 -9.90 -24.62 5.20
CA TYR A 722 -9.81 -23.72 4.04
C TYR A 722 -9.27 -22.34 4.46
N GLN A 723 -8.64 -21.64 3.52
CA GLN A 723 -8.26 -20.24 3.71
C GLN A 723 -9.52 -19.36 3.84
N LEU A 724 -9.44 -18.32 4.66
CA LEU A 724 -10.53 -17.35 4.79
C LEU A 724 -10.75 -16.60 3.45
N PRO A 725 -12.00 -16.49 2.94
CA PRO A 725 -12.32 -15.77 1.70
C PRO A 725 -11.76 -14.36 1.66
N GLU A 726 -11.37 -13.88 0.48
CA GLU A 726 -10.80 -12.55 0.30
C GLU A 726 -11.76 -11.45 0.78
N LEU A 727 -13.06 -11.63 0.55
CA LEU A 727 -14.15 -10.77 0.99
C LEU A 727 -14.17 -10.51 2.52
N LEU A 728 -13.64 -11.43 3.33
CA LEU A 728 -13.65 -11.32 4.80
C LEU A 728 -12.36 -10.74 5.38
N ARG A 729 -11.33 -10.54 4.55
CA ARG A 729 -9.96 -10.21 5.00
C ARG A 729 -9.29 -9.08 4.24
N THR A 730 -10.04 -8.36 3.40
CA THR A 730 -9.55 -7.22 2.61
C THR A 730 -10.48 -6.01 2.69
N PRO A 731 -9.98 -4.78 2.47
CA PRO A 731 -10.80 -3.57 2.43
C PRO A 731 -11.82 -3.58 1.29
N LEU A 732 -13.06 -3.13 1.55
CA LEU A 732 -14.22 -3.33 0.65
C LEU A 732 -14.59 -2.12 -0.23
N GLN A 733 -13.82 -1.04 -0.24
CA GLN A 733 -14.20 0.25 -0.86
C GLN A 733 -14.52 0.11 -2.36
N SER A 734 -13.64 -0.58 -3.11
CA SER A 734 -13.81 -0.80 -4.55
C SER A 734 -15.04 -1.65 -4.87
N LEU A 735 -15.38 -2.63 -4.01
CA LEU A 735 -16.57 -3.47 -4.15
C LEU A 735 -17.85 -2.68 -3.85
N CYS A 736 -17.85 -1.89 -2.78
CA CYS A 736 -18.98 -1.04 -2.39
C CYS A 736 -19.36 -0.04 -3.51
N LEU A 737 -18.36 0.55 -4.17
CA LEU A 737 -18.59 1.43 -5.33
C LEU A 737 -19.20 0.68 -6.52
N GLN A 738 -18.77 -0.56 -6.79
CA GLN A 738 -19.34 -1.39 -7.86
C GLN A 738 -20.80 -1.80 -7.57
N ILE A 739 -21.13 -2.12 -6.31
CA ILE A 739 -22.51 -2.45 -5.88
C ILE A 739 -23.47 -1.29 -6.18
N LYS A 740 -23.10 -0.06 -5.81
CA LYS A 740 -23.91 1.14 -6.10
C LYS A 740 -23.94 1.46 -7.60
N SER A 741 -22.83 1.29 -8.33
CA SER A 741 -22.80 1.47 -9.78
C SER A 741 -23.68 0.47 -10.55
N LEU A 742 -23.84 -0.76 -10.05
CA LEU A 742 -24.78 -1.75 -10.60
C LEU A 742 -26.23 -1.53 -10.14
N GLN A 743 -26.49 -0.54 -9.28
CA GLN A 743 -27.79 -0.22 -8.67
C GLN A 743 -28.40 -1.43 -7.92
N LEU A 744 -27.57 -2.15 -7.16
CA LEU A 744 -27.99 -3.38 -6.44
C LEU A 744 -28.63 -3.10 -5.06
N GLY A 745 -28.94 -1.84 -4.75
CA GLY A 745 -29.59 -1.41 -3.50
C GLY A 745 -28.61 -0.93 -2.41
N SER A 746 -28.97 -1.22 -1.16
CA SER A 746 -28.12 -1.00 0.03
C SER A 746 -26.87 -1.88 -0.05
N ILE A 747 -25.71 -1.32 0.31
CA ILE A 747 -24.44 -2.07 0.33
C ILE A 747 -24.49 -3.18 1.37
N SER A 748 -25.03 -2.89 2.56
CA SER A 748 -25.09 -3.83 3.68
C SER A 748 -26.03 -5.00 3.36
N ASP A 749 -27.23 -4.71 2.85
CA ASP A 749 -28.21 -5.74 2.47
C ASP A 749 -27.67 -6.63 1.35
N PHE A 750 -27.01 -6.06 0.36
CA PHE A 750 -26.41 -6.82 -0.73
C PHE A 750 -25.28 -7.74 -0.24
N LEU A 751 -24.36 -7.23 0.58
CA LEU A 751 -23.25 -8.03 1.12
C LEU A 751 -23.71 -9.09 2.14
N SER A 752 -24.86 -8.89 2.80
CA SER A 752 -25.47 -9.92 3.65
C SER A 752 -25.87 -11.18 2.88
N LYS A 753 -26.11 -11.09 1.56
CA LYS A 753 -26.42 -12.22 0.68
C LYS A 753 -25.21 -13.09 0.30
N ALA A 754 -23.98 -12.68 0.66
CA ALA A 754 -22.78 -13.44 0.33
C ALA A 754 -22.80 -14.87 0.94
N ILE A 755 -22.03 -15.79 0.37
CA ILE A 755 -21.86 -17.16 0.91
C ILE A 755 -21.46 -17.10 2.40
N GLN A 756 -20.57 -16.17 2.72
CA GLN A 756 -20.21 -15.76 4.08
C GLN A 756 -20.15 -14.23 4.08
N SER A 757 -20.98 -13.58 4.89
CA SER A 757 -21.08 -12.12 4.95
C SER A 757 -19.86 -11.49 5.65
N PRO A 758 -19.33 -10.35 5.17
CA PRO A 758 -18.28 -9.60 5.86
C PRO A 758 -18.76 -9.01 7.19
N GLU A 759 -17.80 -8.66 8.06
CA GLU A 759 -18.10 -7.99 9.32
C GLU A 759 -18.76 -6.61 9.07
N PRO A 760 -19.86 -6.26 9.77
CA PRO A 760 -20.55 -4.98 9.58
C PRO A 760 -19.64 -3.75 9.72
N LEU A 761 -18.66 -3.78 10.64
CA LEU A 761 -17.68 -2.71 10.81
C LEU A 761 -16.80 -2.53 9.56
N SER A 762 -16.40 -3.62 8.91
CA SER A 762 -15.62 -3.56 7.66
C SER A 762 -16.42 -2.93 6.51
N VAL A 763 -17.73 -3.17 6.45
CA VAL A 763 -18.64 -2.54 5.49
C VAL A 763 -18.82 -1.06 5.81
N GLN A 764 -19.06 -0.70 7.07
CA GLN A 764 -19.21 0.69 7.50
C GLN A 764 -17.96 1.53 7.22
N ASN A 765 -16.77 1.00 7.52
CA ASN A 765 -15.49 1.65 7.19
C ASN A 765 -15.34 1.92 5.68
N ALA A 766 -15.83 1.01 4.83
CA ALA A 766 -15.77 1.16 3.39
C ALA A 766 -16.76 2.23 2.87
N ILE A 767 -17.97 2.30 3.44
CA ILE A 767 -18.96 3.34 3.14
C ILE A 767 -18.43 4.71 3.58
N GLU A 768 -17.94 4.84 4.81
CA GLU A 768 -17.39 6.09 5.36
C GLU A 768 -16.18 6.60 4.57
N TYR A 769 -15.32 5.69 4.10
CA TYR A 769 -14.24 6.05 3.19
C TYR A 769 -14.77 6.59 1.85
N LEU A 770 -15.78 5.95 1.25
CA LEU A 770 -16.36 6.40 -0.03
C LEU A 770 -17.07 7.76 0.10
N LYS A 771 -17.70 8.04 1.25
CA LYS A 771 -18.19 9.38 1.61
C LYS A 771 -17.04 10.38 1.73
N THR A 772 -16.00 10.03 2.49
CA THR A 772 -14.81 10.89 2.73
C THR A 772 -14.11 11.33 1.43
N ILE A 773 -14.03 10.45 0.42
CA ILE A 773 -13.44 10.83 -0.88
C ILE A 773 -14.40 11.59 -1.81
N GLY A 774 -15.70 11.65 -1.49
CA GLY A 774 -16.76 12.28 -2.28
C GLY A 774 -17.38 11.39 -3.37
N ALA A 775 -17.23 10.07 -3.29
CA ALA A 775 -17.79 9.12 -4.25
C ALA A 775 -19.25 8.75 -3.93
N LEU A 776 -19.61 8.75 -2.64
CA LEU A 776 -20.98 8.66 -2.16
C LEU A 776 -21.37 9.94 -1.42
N ASP A 777 -22.67 10.24 -1.38
CA ASP A 777 -23.24 11.25 -0.47
C ASP A 777 -23.63 10.64 0.89
N GLU A 778 -24.24 11.44 1.76
CA GLU A 778 -24.61 11.01 3.11
C GLU A 778 -25.69 9.92 3.15
N ASP A 779 -26.54 9.86 2.12
CA ASP A 779 -27.62 8.88 1.95
C ASP A 779 -27.15 7.64 1.16
N GLU A 780 -25.82 7.48 1.00
CA GLU A 780 -25.15 6.44 0.21
C GLU A 780 -25.49 6.42 -1.29
N ASN A 781 -25.95 7.53 -1.88
CA ASN A 781 -26.18 7.60 -3.33
C ASN A 781 -24.88 7.94 -4.06
N LEU A 782 -24.81 7.53 -5.32
CA LEU A 782 -23.63 7.70 -6.16
C LEU A 782 -23.53 9.15 -6.67
N THR A 783 -22.48 9.87 -6.29
CA THR A 783 -22.28 11.25 -6.75
C THR A 783 -21.86 11.29 -8.23
N VAL A 784 -21.87 12.49 -8.85
CA VAL A 784 -21.32 12.68 -10.21
C VAL A 784 -19.85 12.26 -10.29
N LEU A 785 -19.08 12.50 -9.22
CA LEU A 785 -17.71 11.98 -9.10
C LEU A 785 -17.73 10.44 -9.01
N GLY A 786 -18.53 9.87 -8.11
CA GLY A 786 -18.67 8.41 -7.93
C GLY A 786 -19.02 7.66 -9.21
N HIS A 787 -19.91 8.20 -10.04
CA HIS A 787 -20.27 7.61 -11.34
C HIS A 787 -19.09 7.61 -12.33
N ASN A 788 -18.31 8.70 -12.38
CA ASN A 788 -17.11 8.72 -13.22
C ASN A 788 -16.03 7.78 -12.68
N LEU A 789 -15.89 7.66 -11.35
CA LEU A 789 -14.97 6.72 -10.71
C LEU A 789 -15.33 5.26 -11.01
N SER A 790 -16.60 4.88 -11.00
CA SER A 790 -17.02 3.48 -11.22
C SER A 790 -16.75 2.97 -12.65
N MET A 791 -16.62 3.89 -13.62
CA MET A 791 -16.22 3.57 -14.99
C MET A 791 -14.70 3.36 -15.14
N LEU A 792 -13.90 3.90 -14.21
CA LEU A 792 -12.45 3.76 -14.23
C LEU A 792 -12.01 2.44 -13.57
N PRO A 793 -11.14 1.64 -14.21
CA PRO A 793 -10.77 0.31 -13.73
C PRO A 793 -9.63 0.35 -12.70
N VAL A 794 -9.69 1.24 -11.71
CA VAL A 794 -8.68 1.47 -10.67
C VAL A 794 -9.33 1.65 -9.31
N GLU A 795 -8.55 1.70 -8.23
CA GLU A 795 -9.07 2.05 -6.91
C GLU A 795 -9.66 3.48 -6.90
N PRO A 796 -10.74 3.76 -6.14
CA PRO A 796 -11.45 5.05 -6.21
C PRO A 796 -10.55 6.29 -6.00
N LYS A 797 -9.57 6.24 -5.08
CA LYS A 797 -8.55 7.29 -4.87
C LYS A 797 -7.71 7.57 -6.12
N LEU A 798 -7.28 6.53 -6.83
CA LEU A 798 -6.48 6.66 -8.04
C LEU A 798 -7.33 7.17 -9.21
N GLY A 799 -8.58 6.73 -9.31
CA GLY A 799 -9.53 7.28 -10.28
C GLY A 799 -9.78 8.77 -10.05
N LYS A 800 -9.90 9.20 -8.79
CA LYS A 800 -10.06 10.60 -8.40
C LYS A 800 -8.82 11.42 -8.79
N MET A 801 -7.63 10.86 -8.59
CA MET A 801 -6.38 11.47 -9.04
C MET A 801 -6.38 11.73 -10.55
N ILE A 802 -6.77 10.73 -11.38
CA ILE A 802 -6.88 10.89 -12.84
C ILE A 802 -7.85 12.02 -13.19
N ILE A 803 -9.06 12.01 -12.61
CA ILE A 803 -10.09 13.02 -12.87
C ILE A 803 -9.60 14.42 -12.53
N LEU A 804 -8.95 14.59 -11.38
CA LEU A 804 -8.34 15.86 -10.99
C LEU A 804 -7.20 16.26 -11.96
N GLY A 805 -6.38 15.31 -12.42
CA GLY A 805 -5.35 15.56 -13.44
C GLY A 805 -5.91 16.09 -14.77
N VAL A 806 -7.12 15.67 -15.17
CA VAL A 806 -7.85 16.25 -16.31
C VAL A 806 -8.32 17.67 -16.00
N VAL A 807 -9.02 17.89 -14.87
CA VAL A 807 -9.56 19.22 -14.51
C VAL A 807 -8.46 20.28 -14.35
N PHE A 808 -7.30 19.89 -13.82
CA PHE A 808 -6.17 20.79 -13.57
C PHE A 808 -5.06 20.70 -14.65
N ASN A 809 -5.37 20.23 -15.86
CA ASN A 809 -4.49 20.26 -17.03
C ASN A 809 -3.04 19.76 -16.80
N CYS A 810 -2.89 18.72 -15.97
CA CYS A 810 -1.61 18.08 -15.62
C CYS A 810 -1.71 16.55 -15.78
N LEU A 811 -2.43 16.10 -16.81
CA LEU A 811 -2.84 14.71 -16.96
C LEU A 811 -1.67 13.74 -17.13
N ASP A 812 -0.63 14.09 -17.89
CA ASP A 812 0.44 13.16 -18.23
C ASP A 812 1.24 12.65 -17.01
N PRO A 813 1.83 13.49 -16.13
CA PRO A 813 2.53 12.98 -14.94
C PRO A 813 1.59 12.19 -14.02
N VAL A 814 0.33 12.63 -13.89
CA VAL A 814 -0.71 11.92 -13.11
C VAL A 814 -0.99 10.53 -13.68
N LEU A 815 -1.05 10.37 -15.00
CA LEU A 815 -1.18 9.06 -15.65
C LEU A 815 0.03 8.16 -15.38
N THR A 816 1.26 8.70 -15.28
CA THR A 816 2.44 7.92 -14.84
C THR A 816 2.32 7.46 -13.40
N VAL A 817 1.97 8.38 -12.48
CA VAL A 817 1.79 8.06 -11.06
C VAL A 817 0.75 6.95 -10.90
N VAL A 818 -0.44 7.11 -11.47
CA VAL A 818 -1.52 6.12 -11.35
C VAL A 818 -1.20 4.81 -12.06
N ALA A 819 -0.49 4.83 -13.19
CA ALA A 819 -0.05 3.61 -13.86
C ALA A 819 1.00 2.84 -13.05
N GLY A 820 1.93 3.52 -12.38
CA GLY A 820 2.91 2.87 -11.50
C GLY A 820 2.30 2.34 -10.21
N LEU A 821 1.39 3.10 -9.57
CA LEU A 821 0.63 2.63 -8.40
C LEU A 821 -0.35 1.48 -8.74
N SER A 822 -0.80 1.38 -9.99
CA SER A 822 -1.63 0.26 -10.49
C SER A 822 -0.80 -0.95 -10.98
N ALA A 823 0.54 -0.83 -11.02
CA ALA A 823 1.46 -1.85 -11.47
C ALA A 823 2.34 -2.35 -10.31
N ARG A 824 3.36 -3.16 -10.62
CA ARG A 824 4.46 -3.38 -9.67
C ARG A 824 5.37 -2.15 -9.68
N ASP A 825 6.09 -1.93 -8.58
CA ASP A 825 7.18 -0.94 -8.54
C ASP A 825 8.19 -1.23 -9.67
N PRO A 826 8.50 -0.27 -10.58
CA PRO A 826 9.54 -0.47 -11.58
C PRO A 826 10.96 -0.45 -10.99
N PHE A 827 11.17 0.11 -9.80
CA PHE A 827 12.47 0.08 -9.13
C PHE A 827 12.79 -1.33 -8.60
N LEU A 828 13.88 -1.91 -9.09
CA LEU A 828 14.43 -3.17 -8.65
C LEU A 828 15.47 -2.90 -7.56
N MET A 829 15.53 -3.78 -6.57
CA MET A 829 16.53 -3.70 -5.49
C MET A 829 17.27 -5.05 -5.37
N PRO A 830 18.24 -5.33 -6.27
CA PRO A 830 19.09 -6.52 -6.18
C PRO A 830 19.90 -6.49 -4.88
N PHE A 831 20.01 -7.64 -4.21
CA PHE A 831 20.65 -7.71 -2.89
C PHE A 831 22.14 -7.35 -2.93
N ASP A 832 22.86 -7.83 -3.95
CA ASP A 832 24.28 -7.56 -4.20
C ASP A 832 24.59 -6.07 -4.47
N LYS A 833 23.56 -5.28 -4.81
CA LYS A 833 23.67 -3.89 -5.27
C LYS A 833 22.64 -2.98 -4.59
N LYS A 834 22.17 -3.35 -3.39
CA LYS A 834 21.11 -2.63 -2.68
C LYS A 834 21.41 -1.13 -2.56
N ASP A 835 22.60 -0.78 -2.06
CA ASP A 835 23.00 0.60 -1.82
C ASP A 835 23.13 1.41 -3.13
N LEU A 836 23.52 0.75 -4.24
CA LEU A 836 23.57 1.36 -5.57
C LEU A 836 22.15 1.61 -6.13
N ALA A 837 21.21 0.68 -5.89
CA ALA A 837 19.82 0.84 -6.28
C ALA A 837 19.10 1.92 -5.46
N GLU A 838 19.33 1.98 -4.14
CA GLU A 838 18.82 3.04 -3.27
C GLU A 838 19.39 4.42 -3.68
N SER A 839 20.68 4.51 -4.00
CA SER A 839 21.31 5.73 -4.53
C SER A 839 20.76 6.14 -5.89
N ALA A 840 20.55 5.19 -6.82
CA ALA A 840 19.94 5.48 -8.13
C ALA A 840 18.49 6.00 -7.97
N LYS A 841 17.69 5.40 -7.07
CA LYS A 841 16.33 5.87 -6.77
C LYS A 841 16.33 7.28 -6.14
N ALA A 842 17.26 7.57 -5.24
CA ALA A 842 17.42 8.88 -4.63
C ALA A 842 17.76 9.98 -5.66
N GLN A 843 18.55 9.66 -6.69
CA GLN A 843 18.86 10.60 -7.79
C GLN A 843 17.59 11.04 -8.53
N PHE A 844 16.64 10.13 -8.78
CA PHE A 844 15.33 10.50 -9.37
C PHE A 844 14.49 11.39 -8.46
N SER A 845 14.59 11.24 -7.13
CA SER A 845 13.87 12.12 -6.22
C SER A 845 14.39 13.56 -6.23
N ALA A 846 15.64 13.82 -6.64
CA ALA A 846 16.29 15.14 -6.70
C ALA A 846 16.11 16.03 -5.43
N ARG A 847 15.90 15.41 -4.25
CA ARG A 847 15.53 16.06 -2.97
C ARG A 847 14.16 16.77 -2.94
N ASP A 848 13.21 16.31 -3.75
CA ASP A 848 11.82 16.78 -3.75
C ASP A 848 10.90 16.02 -2.78
N PHE A 849 11.45 15.08 -2.02
CA PHE A 849 10.77 14.31 -0.96
C PHE A 849 9.50 13.60 -1.45
N SER A 850 9.57 12.93 -2.61
CA SER A 850 8.39 12.38 -3.30
C SER A 850 8.71 11.15 -4.15
N ASP A 851 8.27 9.97 -3.68
CA ASP A 851 8.35 8.71 -4.43
C ASP A 851 7.60 8.81 -5.78
N HIS A 852 6.44 9.47 -5.77
CA HIS A 852 5.60 9.63 -6.95
C HIS A 852 6.24 10.50 -8.04
N LEU A 853 7.01 11.53 -7.68
CA LEU A 853 7.74 12.36 -8.66
C LEU A 853 9.04 11.66 -9.14
N ALA A 854 9.71 10.91 -8.26
CA ALA A 854 10.84 10.06 -8.66
C ALA A 854 10.41 9.01 -9.72
N LEU A 855 9.24 8.42 -9.54
CA LEU A 855 8.60 7.51 -10.50
C LEU A 855 8.30 8.16 -11.85
N VAL A 856 7.79 9.41 -11.86
CA VAL A 856 7.57 10.19 -13.09
C VAL A 856 8.88 10.37 -13.86
N ARG A 857 9.92 10.86 -13.20
CA ARG A 857 11.24 11.14 -13.82
C ARG A 857 11.93 9.88 -14.34
N ALA A 858 11.83 8.75 -13.63
CA ALA A 858 12.35 7.47 -14.08
C ALA A 858 11.62 6.93 -15.33
N TYR A 859 10.29 7.13 -15.41
CA TYR A 859 9.51 6.79 -16.59
C TYR A 859 9.83 7.70 -17.78
N ASP A 860 9.91 9.01 -17.58
CA ASP A 860 10.17 9.98 -18.66
C ASP A 860 11.57 9.79 -19.24
N GLY A 861 12.59 9.63 -18.39
CA GLY A 861 13.95 9.32 -18.84
C GLY A 861 14.06 7.96 -19.56
N TRP A 862 13.31 6.94 -19.13
CA TRP A 862 13.19 5.70 -19.91
C TRP A 862 12.50 5.95 -21.26
N LYS A 863 11.45 6.78 -21.29
CA LYS A 863 10.70 7.06 -22.52
C LYS A 863 11.57 7.78 -23.56
N ASP A 864 12.42 8.70 -23.12
CA ASP A 864 13.40 9.38 -23.96
C ASP A 864 14.48 8.41 -24.46
N ALA A 865 14.99 7.52 -23.60
CA ALA A 865 15.95 6.48 -23.99
C ALA A 865 15.35 5.44 -24.96
N GLU A 866 14.09 5.03 -24.78
CA GLU A 866 13.39 4.10 -25.68
C GLU A 866 13.18 4.74 -27.08
N ARG A 867 12.95 6.07 -27.17
CA ARG A 867 12.96 6.80 -28.45
C ARG A 867 14.33 6.78 -29.13
N GLN A 868 15.41 6.70 -28.36
CA GLN A 868 16.80 6.56 -28.83
C GLN A 868 17.25 5.10 -28.97
N GLN A 869 16.34 4.12 -28.84
CA GLN A 869 16.62 2.67 -28.84
C GLN A 869 17.56 2.18 -27.72
N SER A 870 17.86 3.01 -26.72
CA SER A 870 18.75 2.72 -25.59
C SER A 870 18.00 2.43 -24.27
N GLY A 871 16.67 2.25 -24.34
CA GLY A 871 15.80 2.07 -23.17
C GLY A 871 16.15 0.87 -22.29
N TYR A 872 16.71 -0.21 -22.85
CA TYR A 872 17.21 -1.35 -22.06
C TYR A 872 18.45 -0.98 -21.23
N ASP A 873 19.43 -0.29 -21.82
CA ASP A 873 20.63 0.16 -21.14
C ASP A 873 20.30 1.18 -20.05
N TYR A 874 19.34 2.07 -20.32
CA TYR A 874 18.79 2.99 -19.32
C TYR A 874 18.18 2.23 -18.14
N CYS A 875 17.39 1.19 -18.39
CA CYS A 875 16.82 0.36 -17.33
C CYS A 875 17.90 -0.35 -16.51
N TRP A 876 18.90 -0.93 -17.17
CA TRP A 876 19.98 -1.64 -16.51
C TRP A 876 20.84 -0.74 -15.62
N ARG A 877 21.20 0.46 -16.10
CA ARG A 877 22.00 1.45 -15.33
C ARG A 877 21.28 1.99 -14.09
N ASN A 878 19.96 2.11 -14.17
CA ASN A 878 19.13 2.74 -13.13
C ASN A 878 18.36 1.74 -12.25
N PHE A 879 18.66 0.44 -12.36
CA PHE A 879 17.96 -0.63 -11.65
C PHE A 879 16.44 -0.64 -11.88
N LEU A 880 15.99 -0.43 -13.12
CA LEU A 880 14.57 -0.40 -13.48
C LEU A 880 14.14 -1.67 -14.24
N SER A 881 12.89 -2.08 -14.05
CA SER A 881 12.26 -3.15 -14.81
C SER A 881 11.67 -2.65 -16.13
N ALA A 882 12.35 -2.93 -17.24
CA ALA A 882 11.88 -2.59 -18.59
C ALA A 882 10.49 -3.18 -18.92
N GLN A 883 10.17 -4.37 -18.40
CA GLN A 883 8.84 -4.97 -18.57
C GLN A 883 7.76 -4.20 -17.79
N THR A 884 8.07 -3.73 -16.58
CA THR A 884 7.15 -2.94 -15.77
C THR A 884 6.90 -1.57 -16.40
N LEU A 885 7.95 -0.89 -16.88
CA LEU A 885 7.82 0.39 -17.58
C LEU A 885 7.01 0.28 -18.88
N LYS A 886 7.19 -0.81 -19.64
CA LYS A 886 6.35 -1.12 -20.83
C LYS A 886 4.89 -1.40 -20.44
N ALA A 887 4.64 -2.06 -19.30
CA ALA A 887 3.29 -2.23 -18.77
C ALA A 887 2.67 -0.89 -18.33
N MET A 888 3.44 0.02 -17.71
CA MET A 888 2.99 1.36 -17.34
C MET A 888 2.65 2.22 -18.56
N ASP A 889 3.48 2.22 -19.62
CA ASP A 889 3.17 2.91 -20.90
C ASP A 889 1.87 2.38 -21.53
N SER A 890 1.63 1.07 -21.43
CA SER A 890 0.39 0.44 -21.87
C SER A 890 -0.82 0.91 -21.04
N LEU A 891 -0.70 0.91 -19.69
CA LEU A 891 -1.74 1.42 -18.78
C LEU A 891 -2.06 2.90 -19.02
N ARG A 892 -1.05 3.76 -19.18
CA ARG A 892 -1.20 5.19 -19.50
C ARG A 892 -2.06 5.40 -20.75
N LYS A 893 -1.76 4.68 -21.84
CA LYS A 893 -2.53 4.74 -23.10
C LYS A 893 -3.98 4.28 -22.93
N GLN A 894 -4.24 3.31 -22.07
CA GLN A 894 -5.58 2.78 -21.83
C GLN A 894 -6.43 3.69 -20.94
N PHE A 895 -5.84 4.27 -19.89
CA PHE A 895 -6.53 5.29 -19.10
C PHE A 895 -6.90 6.49 -19.97
N LEU A 896 -5.98 6.94 -20.84
CA LEU A 896 -6.28 7.97 -21.83
C LEU A 896 -7.43 7.57 -22.78
N TYR A 897 -7.41 6.35 -23.32
CA TYR A 897 -8.49 5.85 -24.20
C TYR A 897 -9.84 5.82 -23.47
N LEU A 898 -9.88 5.36 -22.21
CA LEU A 898 -11.08 5.38 -21.38
C LEU A 898 -11.57 6.80 -21.07
N LEU A 899 -10.68 7.76 -20.84
CA LEU A 899 -11.06 9.17 -20.65
C LEU A 899 -11.66 9.79 -21.92
N LYS A 900 -11.20 9.36 -23.10
CA LYS A 900 -11.81 9.72 -24.39
C LYS A 900 -13.20 9.09 -24.55
N ASP A 901 -13.35 7.81 -24.26
CA ASP A 901 -14.63 7.09 -24.31
C ASP A 901 -15.67 7.68 -23.32
N ILE A 902 -15.23 8.12 -22.14
CA ILE A 902 -16.07 8.82 -21.15
C ILE A 902 -16.39 10.26 -21.61
N GLY A 903 -15.62 10.82 -22.55
CA GLY A 903 -15.77 12.20 -23.06
C GLY A 903 -15.25 13.27 -22.10
N LEU A 904 -14.24 12.95 -21.28
CA LEU A 904 -13.56 13.93 -20.40
C LEU A 904 -12.33 14.57 -21.07
N VAL A 905 -11.82 13.97 -22.15
CA VAL A 905 -10.60 14.41 -22.85
C VAL A 905 -10.81 14.29 -24.37
N ASP A 906 -10.72 15.40 -25.09
CA ASP A 906 -10.75 15.39 -26.57
C ASP A 906 -9.34 15.13 -27.14
N SER A 907 -8.37 15.94 -26.70
CA SER A 907 -6.96 15.87 -27.08
C SER A 907 -6.03 15.71 -25.87
N ILE A 908 -4.91 15.02 -26.07
CA ILE A 908 -3.86 14.91 -25.04
C ILE A 908 -3.24 16.28 -24.78
N GLN A 909 -3.07 17.08 -25.83
CA GLN A 909 -2.32 18.35 -25.76
C GLN A 909 -3.06 19.44 -24.98
N SER A 910 -4.40 19.43 -24.98
CA SER A 910 -5.20 20.40 -24.22
C SER A 910 -5.12 20.17 -22.70
N CYS A 911 -5.01 18.91 -22.25
CA CYS A 911 -5.06 18.54 -20.83
C CYS A 911 -3.67 18.49 -20.15
N ASN A 912 -2.66 19.17 -20.71
CA ASN A 912 -1.26 19.06 -20.28
C ASN A 912 -0.53 20.41 -20.15
N ALA A 913 -1.25 21.53 -20.19
CA ALA A 913 -0.67 22.87 -20.10
C ALA A 913 0.20 23.10 -18.84
N TRP A 914 -0.09 22.39 -17.74
CA TRP A 914 0.57 22.58 -16.44
C TRP A 914 1.30 21.33 -15.93
N SER A 915 1.55 20.34 -16.79
CA SER A 915 2.24 19.09 -16.43
C SER A 915 3.65 19.27 -15.89
N ASN A 916 4.32 20.36 -16.23
CA ASN A 916 5.66 20.70 -15.71
C ASN A 916 5.63 21.40 -14.34
N ASN A 917 4.44 21.69 -13.78
CA ASN A 917 4.33 22.31 -12.45
C ASN A 917 4.27 21.22 -11.37
N GLU A 918 5.44 20.85 -10.85
CA GLU A 918 5.58 19.78 -9.86
C GLU A 918 4.80 20.04 -8.56
N HIS A 919 4.64 21.30 -8.15
CA HIS A 919 3.84 21.66 -6.98
C HIS A 919 2.35 21.38 -7.22
N LEU A 920 1.83 21.70 -8.42
CA LEU A 920 0.46 21.36 -8.78
C LEU A 920 0.26 19.84 -8.87
N VAL A 921 1.18 19.10 -9.50
CA VAL A 921 1.13 17.63 -9.55
C VAL A 921 1.11 17.04 -8.13
N ARG A 922 1.96 17.54 -7.24
CA ARG A 922 1.98 17.21 -5.79
C ARG A 922 0.64 17.48 -5.09
N ALA A 923 -0.06 18.55 -5.47
CA ALA A 923 -1.41 18.84 -4.98
C ALA A 923 -2.48 17.88 -5.51
N ILE A 924 -2.40 17.47 -6.79
CA ILE A 924 -3.30 16.47 -7.37
C ILE A 924 -3.06 15.08 -6.76
N VAL A 925 -1.79 14.71 -6.50
CA VAL A 925 -1.44 13.50 -5.75
C VAL A 925 -2.07 13.53 -4.35
N CYS A 926 -2.01 14.66 -3.64
CA CYS A 926 -2.73 14.83 -2.37
C CYS A 926 -4.25 14.63 -2.51
N GLY A 927 -4.90 15.31 -3.46
CA GLY A 927 -6.35 15.21 -3.67
C GLY A 927 -6.84 13.82 -4.12
N GLY A 928 -5.95 13.04 -4.74
CA GLY A 928 -6.17 11.63 -5.03
C GLY A 928 -6.01 10.73 -3.82
N LEU A 929 -4.86 10.79 -3.13
CA LEU A 929 -4.49 9.86 -2.06
C LEU A 929 -5.16 10.13 -0.70
N PHE A 930 -5.69 11.34 -0.46
CA PHE A 930 -6.48 11.66 0.74
C PHE A 930 -7.66 10.69 0.89
N PRO A 931 -7.92 10.11 2.10
CA PRO A 931 -7.42 10.50 3.42
C PRO A 931 -6.09 9.88 3.87
N GLY A 932 -5.30 9.25 2.99
CA GLY A 932 -3.96 8.74 3.31
C GLY A 932 -2.97 9.86 3.61
N ILE A 933 -2.98 10.36 4.85
CA ILE A 933 -2.16 11.49 5.32
C ILE A 933 -1.45 11.17 6.66
N CYS A 934 -0.24 11.68 6.80
CA CYS A 934 0.61 11.53 7.96
C CYS A 934 1.23 12.89 8.35
N SER A 935 1.25 13.22 9.65
CA SER A 935 1.96 14.40 10.16
C SER A 935 3.46 14.14 10.27
N VAL A 936 4.29 15.15 9.97
CA VAL A 936 5.75 15.10 10.00
C VAL A 936 6.27 15.99 11.12
N VAL A 937 6.76 15.40 12.21
CA VAL A 937 7.38 16.14 13.32
C VAL A 937 8.89 15.89 13.32
N ASN A 938 9.64 16.84 12.78
CA ASN A 938 11.11 16.81 12.80
C ASN A 938 11.63 16.98 14.24
N LYS A 939 12.45 16.02 14.71
CA LYS A 939 13.27 16.10 15.93
C LYS A 939 14.71 16.46 15.55
N GLU A 940 15.61 16.61 16.53
CA GLU A 940 17.01 17.00 16.28
C GLU A 940 17.81 16.03 15.38
N LYS A 941 17.45 14.73 15.40
CA LYS A 941 18.20 13.64 14.72
C LYS A 941 17.32 12.61 14.02
N SER A 942 16.00 12.83 13.97
CA SER A 942 15.04 11.87 13.43
C SER A 942 13.70 12.54 13.13
N ILE A 943 12.83 11.85 12.41
CA ILE A 943 11.47 12.30 12.10
C ILE A 943 10.48 11.42 12.86
N SER A 944 9.47 12.02 13.47
CA SER A 944 8.32 11.32 14.05
C SER A 944 7.12 11.46 13.14
N LEU A 945 6.54 10.32 12.75
CA LEU A 945 5.44 10.22 11.81
C LEU A 945 4.19 9.70 12.54
N LYS A 946 3.04 10.36 12.39
CA LYS A 946 1.75 9.92 12.97
C LYS A 946 0.59 9.94 11.96
N THR A 947 -0.21 8.87 11.95
CA THR A 947 -1.48 8.74 11.20
C THR A 947 -2.70 8.75 12.12
N MET A 948 -3.89 8.92 11.54
CA MET A 948 -5.15 8.99 12.29
C MET A 948 -5.49 7.66 12.99
N GLU A 949 -5.24 6.52 12.37
CA GLU A 949 -5.78 5.24 12.85
C GLU A 949 -4.77 4.41 13.65
N ASP A 950 -3.47 4.55 13.38
CA ASP A 950 -2.41 3.74 14.03
C ASP A 950 -1.52 4.55 14.98
N GLY A 951 -1.58 5.88 14.95
CA GLY A 951 -0.64 6.73 15.68
C GLY A 951 0.74 6.66 15.04
N GLY A 952 1.77 6.23 15.78
CA GLY A 952 3.15 6.18 15.28
C GLY A 952 3.35 5.19 14.13
N VAL A 953 3.86 5.69 12.98
CA VAL A 953 4.16 4.88 11.78
C VAL A 953 5.60 5.05 11.33
N LEU A 954 6.06 4.18 10.42
CA LEU A 954 7.38 4.24 9.79
C LEU A 954 7.27 4.32 8.27
N LEU A 955 8.29 4.82 7.59
CA LEU A 955 8.44 4.70 6.14
C LEU A 955 9.07 3.34 5.79
N TYR A 956 8.62 2.73 4.70
CA TYR A 956 9.23 1.51 4.18
C TYR A 956 10.60 1.84 3.55
N SER A 957 11.60 0.95 3.68
CA SER A 957 13.01 1.28 3.35
C SER A 957 13.27 1.66 1.89
N ASN A 958 12.37 1.26 0.97
CA ASN A 958 12.41 1.59 -0.46
C ASN A 958 11.81 2.98 -0.77
N SER A 959 11.23 3.69 0.21
CA SER A 959 10.78 5.07 0.02
C SER A 959 11.98 6.02 0.01
N VAL A 960 11.99 6.98 -0.92
CA VAL A 960 13.04 8.01 -1.01
C VAL A 960 13.13 8.87 0.26
N ASN A 961 12.06 8.94 1.04
CA ASN A 961 11.98 9.69 2.30
C ASN A 961 12.48 8.89 3.51
N ALA A 962 12.77 7.58 3.39
CA ALA A 962 13.02 6.71 4.53
C ALA A 962 14.37 6.97 5.26
N GLN A 963 15.33 7.58 4.58
CA GLN A 963 16.67 7.91 5.12
C GLN A 963 16.88 9.42 5.29
N GLU A 964 15.87 10.24 5.02
CA GLU A 964 15.98 11.70 5.12
C GLU A 964 15.91 12.15 6.60
N PRO A 965 16.92 12.88 7.12
CA PRO A 965 16.96 13.26 8.54
C PRO A 965 15.97 14.37 8.90
N GLN A 966 15.54 15.16 7.92
CA GLN A 966 14.46 16.15 8.03
C GLN A 966 13.69 16.21 6.71
N ILE A 967 12.37 16.37 6.81
CA ILE A 967 11.49 16.67 5.67
C ILE A 967 10.96 18.09 5.86
N PRO A 968 11.15 19.02 4.90
CA PRO A 968 10.80 20.44 5.06
C PRO A 968 9.31 20.75 4.90
N TYR A 969 8.45 19.72 5.00
CA TYR A 969 7.00 19.82 4.84
C TYR A 969 6.31 19.23 6.08
N PRO A 970 5.18 19.80 6.53
CA PRO A 970 4.46 19.33 7.71
C PRO A 970 3.69 18.03 7.49
N TRP A 971 3.43 17.63 6.25
CA TRP A 971 2.59 16.47 5.92
C TRP A 971 3.24 15.56 4.87
N LEU A 972 2.97 14.26 4.97
CA LEU A 972 3.18 13.26 3.91
C LEU A 972 1.82 12.70 3.51
N VAL A 973 1.58 12.54 2.21
CA VAL A 973 0.49 11.70 1.69
C VAL A 973 1.04 10.37 1.16
N PHE A 974 0.27 9.30 1.29
CA PHE A 974 0.67 7.94 0.94
C PHE A 974 -0.49 7.16 0.30
N ASN A 975 -0.18 6.23 -0.60
CA ASN A 975 -1.15 5.36 -1.25
C ASN A 975 -1.49 4.14 -0.38
N GLU A 976 -0.48 3.45 0.15
CA GLU A 976 -0.66 2.24 0.96
C GLU A 976 0.08 2.28 2.30
N LYS A 977 -0.62 1.91 3.38
CA LYS A 977 -0.04 1.50 4.66
C LYS A 977 -0.23 0.00 4.85
N VAL A 978 0.78 -0.68 5.40
CA VAL A 978 0.72 -2.11 5.72
C VAL A 978 1.36 -2.41 7.07
N LYS A 979 0.62 -3.17 7.90
CA LYS A 979 1.11 -3.69 9.17
C LYS A 979 1.79 -5.04 8.97
N VAL A 980 3.11 -5.07 9.19
CA VAL A 980 3.93 -6.30 9.15
C VAL A 980 4.43 -6.61 10.55
N ASN A 981 5.46 -5.89 11.01
CA ASN A 981 5.97 -5.91 12.39
C ASN A 981 5.84 -4.56 13.10
N ALA A 982 5.48 -3.54 12.33
CA ALA A 982 5.04 -2.20 12.67
C ALA A 982 4.15 -1.75 11.48
N VAL A 983 3.53 -0.58 11.54
CA VAL A 983 2.80 0.00 10.41
C VAL A 983 3.78 0.77 9.54
N PHE A 984 3.90 0.36 8.28
CA PHE A 984 4.79 0.98 7.29
C PHE A 984 3.98 1.65 6.18
N LEU A 985 4.31 2.89 5.85
CA LEU A 985 3.87 3.56 4.63
C LEU A 985 4.77 3.10 3.48
N ARG A 986 4.19 2.58 2.40
CA ARG A 986 4.93 1.97 1.26
C ARG A 986 5.66 3.00 0.41
N ASP A 987 5.01 4.13 0.23
CA ASP A 987 5.32 5.24 -0.67
C ASP A 987 4.92 6.54 0.04
N SER A 988 5.52 7.66 -0.33
CA SER A 988 5.12 8.95 0.22
C SER A 988 5.46 10.15 -0.68
N THR A 989 4.66 11.21 -0.53
CA THR A 989 4.93 12.54 -1.09
C THR A 989 4.72 13.60 -0.04
N ALA A 990 5.73 14.44 0.17
CA ALA A 990 5.68 15.56 1.10
C ALA A 990 4.79 16.70 0.55
N VAL A 991 3.93 17.32 1.38
CA VAL A 991 2.95 18.34 0.96
C VAL A 991 2.81 19.48 1.98
N SER A 992 2.46 20.69 1.50
CA SER A 992 2.30 21.89 2.33
C SER A 992 0.94 21.98 3.01
N ASP A 993 0.78 22.93 3.94
CA ASP A 993 -0.50 23.21 4.60
C ASP A 993 -1.56 23.64 3.59
N SER A 994 -1.20 24.52 2.65
CA SER A 994 -2.11 24.99 1.59
C SER A 994 -2.64 23.85 0.73
N VAL A 995 -1.79 22.87 0.39
CA VAL A 995 -2.17 21.70 -0.40
C VAL A 995 -3.22 20.86 0.34
N VAL A 996 -2.99 20.57 1.63
CA VAL A 996 -3.95 19.79 2.44
C VAL A 996 -5.26 20.54 2.62
N LEU A 997 -5.22 21.84 2.91
CA LEU A 997 -6.42 22.67 3.09
C LEU A 997 -7.29 22.71 1.82
N LEU A 998 -6.68 22.90 0.65
CA LEU A 998 -7.41 22.98 -0.63
C LEU A 998 -7.86 21.60 -1.14
N PHE A 999 -6.95 20.63 -1.25
CA PHE A 999 -7.21 19.34 -1.93
C PHE A 999 -7.58 18.18 -1.00
N GLY A 1000 -7.40 18.33 0.33
CA GLY A 1000 -7.87 17.36 1.32
C GLY A 1000 -9.40 17.33 1.49
N GLY A 1001 -9.87 16.63 2.51
CA GLY A 1001 -11.30 16.39 2.77
C GLY A 1001 -12.13 17.63 3.15
N SER A 1002 -13.40 17.40 3.45
CA SER A 1002 -14.35 18.44 3.86
C SER A 1002 -13.86 19.21 5.09
N ILE A 1003 -13.89 20.53 5.00
CA ILE A 1003 -13.58 21.42 6.13
C ILE A 1003 -14.83 21.64 6.96
N SER A 1004 -14.73 21.34 8.25
CA SER A 1004 -15.70 21.70 9.29
C SER A 1004 -15.05 22.70 10.24
N GLY A 1005 -15.80 23.68 10.76
CA GLY A 1005 -15.23 24.71 11.63
C GLY A 1005 -15.87 26.08 11.43
N LYS A 1006 -15.46 27.04 12.26
CA LYS A 1006 -15.96 28.41 12.22
C LYS A 1006 -14.87 29.34 11.74
N ALA A 1007 -15.04 29.88 10.53
CA ALA A 1007 -14.12 30.85 9.96
C ALA A 1007 -13.89 32.07 10.87
N LEU A 1008 -14.93 32.48 11.62
CA LEU A 1008 -14.91 33.56 12.60
C LEU A 1008 -13.89 33.36 13.73
N ASP A 1009 -13.63 32.12 14.12
CA ASP A 1009 -12.74 31.77 15.25
C ASP A 1009 -11.32 31.37 14.77
N GLY A 1010 -11.06 31.36 13.46
CA GLY A 1010 -9.75 30.98 12.88
C GLY A 1010 -9.39 29.50 13.03
N HIS A 1011 -10.36 28.64 13.38
CA HIS A 1011 -10.17 27.21 13.65
C HIS A 1011 -10.91 26.37 12.60
N LEU A 1012 -10.13 25.60 11.84
CA LEU A 1012 -10.60 24.69 10.79
C LEU A 1012 -10.25 23.25 11.17
N MET A 1013 -11.14 22.31 10.87
CA MET A 1013 -11.03 20.89 11.21
C MET A 1013 -11.35 20.02 10.00
N MET A 1014 -10.63 18.91 9.84
CA MET A 1014 -10.94 17.84 8.90
C MET A 1014 -10.93 16.49 9.61
N LEU A 1015 -11.52 15.45 8.99
CA LEU A 1015 -11.54 14.07 9.49
C LEU A 1015 -12.03 13.98 10.94
N GLY A 1016 -13.25 14.45 11.20
CA GLY A 1016 -13.85 14.44 12.54
C GLY A 1016 -13.11 15.27 13.61
N GLY A 1017 -12.20 16.16 13.20
CA GLY A 1017 -11.33 16.90 14.12
C GLY A 1017 -10.03 16.17 14.48
N TYR A 1018 -9.58 15.20 13.68
CA TYR A 1018 -8.21 14.68 13.76
C TYR A 1018 -7.19 15.73 13.29
N LEU A 1019 -7.42 16.32 12.11
CA LEU A 1019 -6.60 17.42 11.61
C LEU A 1019 -7.22 18.74 12.08
N GLU A 1020 -6.48 19.48 12.89
CA GLU A 1020 -6.87 20.81 13.36
C GLU A 1020 -5.87 21.86 12.87
N PHE A 1021 -6.40 22.92 12.26
CA PHE A 1021 -5.65 24.05 11.73
C PHE A 1021 -6.09 25.32 12.44
N PHE A 1022 -5.15 26.01 13.08
CA PHE A 1022 -5.32 27.29 13.74
C PHE A 1022 -4.64 28.38 12.91
N MET A 1023 -5.37 29.43 12.55
CA MET A 1023 -4.88 30.51 11.69
C MET A 1023 -5.63 31.82 11.95
N ASN A 1024 -5.24 32.90 11.26
CA ASN A 1024 -6.00 34.15 11.29
C ASN A 1024 -7.41 33.95 10.69
N PRO A 1025 -8.51 34.42 11.31
CA PRO A 1025 -9.86 34.38 10.73
C PRO A 1025 -9.96 34.89 9.29
N SER A 1026 -9.17 35.89 8.87
CA SER A 1026 -9.16 36.34 7.47
C SER A 1026 -8.67 35.24 6.52
N LEU A 1027 -7.54 34.60 6.87
CA LEU A 1027 -6.95 33.50 6.12
C LEU A 1027 -7.86 32.26 6.10
N ALA A 1028 -8.54 31.96 7.21
CA ALA A 1028 -9.53 30.89 7.28
C ALA A 1028 -10.70 31.11 6.29
N ASN A 1029 -11.21 32.35 6.20
CA ASN A 1029 -12.23 32.72 5.21
C ASN A 1029 -11.72 32.58 3.76
N THR A 1030 -10.47 32.96 3.48
CA THR A 1030 -9.84 32.80 2.16
C THR A 1030 -9.80 31.32 1.75
N TYR A 1031 -9.31 30.42 2.61
CA TYR A 1031 -9.25 28.98 2.31
C TYR A 1031 -10.64 28.34 2.13
N ILE A 1032 -11.61 28.66 2.98
CA ILE A 1032 -12.99 28.15 2.83
C ILE A 1032 -13.60 28.60 1.51
N SER A 1033 -13.40 29.88 1.15
CA SER A 1033 -13.92 30.43 -0.10
C SER A 1033 -13.25 29.77 -1.30
N LEU A 1034 -11.91 29.71 -1.35
CA LEU A 1034 -11.17 29.03 -2.41
C LEU A 1034 -11.61 27.57 -2.57
N LYS A 1035 -11.72 26.80 -1.47
CA LYS A 1035 -12.13 25.40 -1.53
C LYS A 1035 -13.56 25.23 -2.05
N ARG A 1036 -14.48 26.13 -1.68
CA ARG A 1036 -15.86 26.12 -2.22
C ARG A 1036 -15.87 26.36 -3.73
N GLU A 1037 -15.18 27.41 -4.19
CA GLU A 1037 -15.10 27.72 -5.63
C GLU A 1037 -14.39 26.61 -6.42
N LEU A 1038 -13.35 25.99 -5.84
CA LEU A 1038 -12.63 24.85 -6.42
C LEU A 1038 -13.53 23.61 -6.58
N ASN A 1039 -14.31 23.28 -5.56
CA ASN A 1039 -15.27 22.18 -5.61
C ASN A 1039 -16.39 22.47 -6.63
N GLU A 1040 -16.86 23.72 -6.73
CA GLU A 1040 -17.86 24.13 -7.74
C GLU A 1040 -17.28 24.01 -9.17
N LEU A 1041 -16.02 24.38 -9.38
CA LEU A 1041 -15.31 24.22 -10.67
C LEU A 1041 -15.22 22.73 -11.07
N VAL A 1042 -14.78 21.86 -10.16
CA VAL A 1042 -14.71 20.40 -10.40
C VAL A 1042 -16.09 19.84 -10.71
N HIS A 1043 -17.12 20.23 -9.93
CA HIS A 1043 -18.49 19.76 -10.16
C HIS A 1043 -19.03 20.21 -11.53
N LYS A 1044 -18.80 21.47 -11.93
CA LYS A 1044 -19.20 21.98 -13.25
C LYS A 1044 -18.54 21.20 -14.38
N LYS A 1045 -17.21 20.99 -14.33
CA LYS A 1045 -16.48 20.26 -15.38
C LYS A 1045 -16.85 18.77 -15.47
N LEU A 1046 -17.34 18.19 -14.38
CA LEU A 1046 -17.88 16.82 -14.38
C LEU A 1046 -19.34 16.72 -14.84
N SER A 1047 -20.12 17.80 -14.69
CA SER A 1047 -21.52 17.88 -15.12
C SER A 1047 -21.66 18.28 -16.60
N ASP A 1048 -20.86 19.26 -17.03
CA ASP A 1048 -20.72 19.69 -18.42
C ASP A 1048 -19.30 19.38 -18.90
N ARG A 1049 -19.22 18.41 -19.81
CA ARG A 1049 -17.95 17.91 -20.37
C ARG A 1049 -17.26 18.96 -21.24
N ASN A 1050 -18.03 19.83 -21.91
CA ASN A 1050 -17.51 20.87 -22.80
C ASN A 1050 -17.12 22.16 -22.05
N PHE A 1051 -17.32 22.20 -20.73
CA PHE A 1051 -17.03 23.36 -19.90
C PHE A 1051 -15.56 23.80 -20.01
N ASP A 1052 -15.33 25.05 -20.40
CA ASP A 1052 -13.99 25.63 -20.45
C ASP A 1052 -13.51 26.05 -19.05
N VAL A 1053 -12.51 25.32 -18.55
CA VAL A 1053 -11.83 25.61 -17.28
C VAL A 1053 -11.01 26.90 -17.35
N GLY A 1054 -10.56 27.32 -18.55
CA GLY A 1054 -9.83 28.57 -18.78
C GLY A 1054 -10.62 29.82 -18.37
N SER A 1055 -11.95 29.75 -18.41
CA SER A 1055 -12.85 30.81 -17.92
C SER A 1055 -12.70 31.15 -16.42
N HIS A 1056 -12.04 30.30 -15.62
CA HIS A 1056 -11.80 30.48 -14.18
C HIS A 1056 -10.32 30.75 -13.88
N GLY A 1057 -9.61 31.43 -14.79
CA GLY A 1057 -8.16 31.66 -14.73
C GLY A 1057 -7.64 32.30 -13.43
N GLU A 1058 -8.35 33.25 -12.83
CA GLU A 1058 -7.90 33.91 -11.58
C GLU A 1058 -7.90 32.93 -10.39
N LEU A 1059 -8.92 32.07 -10.30
CA LEU A 1059 -9.02 31.04 -9.26
C LEU A 1059 -7.87 30.03 -9.37
N LEU A 1060 -7.52 29.64 -10.59
CA LEU A 1060 -6.47 28.66 -10.86
C LEU A 1060 -5.07 29.24 -10.62
N GLU A 1061 -4.84 30.51 -10.96
CA GLU A 1061 -3.60 31.20 -10.60
C GLU A 1061 -3.49 31.42 -9.08
N ALA A 1062 -4.58 31.76 -8.38
CA ALA A 1062 -4.59 31.86 -6.92
C ALA A 1062 -4.23 30.53 -6.22
N VAL A 1063 -4.80 29.41 -6.70
CA VAL A 1063 -4.44 28.07 -6.22
C VAL A 1063 -2.98 27.74 -6.52
N LYS A 1064 -2.49 28.04 -7.73
CA LYS A 1064 -1.10 27.82 -8.14
C LYS A 1064 -0.12 28.59 -7.24
N LEU A 1065 -0.37 29.86 -6.96
CA LEU A 1065 0.45 30.69 -6.07
C LEU A 1065 0.52 30.11 -4.65
N LEU A 1066 -0.61 29.72 -4.06
CA LEU A 1066 -0.63 29.06 -2.74
C LEU A 1066 0.17 27.75 -2.74
N VAL A 1067 0.01 26.94 -3.79
CA VAL A 1067 0.64 25.62 -3.87
C VAL A 1067 2.15 25.69 -4.15
N SER A 1068 2.65 26.75 -4.79
CA SER A 1068 4.08 26.95 -5.07
C SER A 1068 4.83 27.84 -4.06
N GLU A 1069 4.19 28.86 -3.48
CA GLU A 1069 4.85 29.86 -2.60
C GLU A 1069 4.65 29.61 -1.09
N ASP A 1070 3.90 28.59 -0.67
CA ASP A 1070 3.72 28.22 0.74
C ASP A 1070 4.99 27.60 1.35
N GLN A 1071 5.73 28.41 2.10
CA GLN A 1071 6.97 28.03 2.80
C GLN A 1071 6.75 27.22 4.09
N CYS A 1072 5.51 26.89 4.45
CA CYS A 1072 5.17 26.07 5.61
C CYS A 1072 5.67 26.63 6.97
N GLU A 1073 5.81 27.96 7.10
CA GLU A 1073 6.36 28.67 8.29
C GLU A 1073 5.65 28.37 9.62
N GLY A 1074 4.42 27.83 9.53
CA GLY A 1074 3.62 27.36 10.65
C GLY A 1074 4.33 26.31 11.52
N LYS A 1075 3.76 26.03 12.70
CA LYS A 1075 4.34 25.11 13.69
C LYS A 1075 3.32 24.09 14.19
N PHE A 1076 3.82 22.95 14.65
CA PHE A 1076 3.00 22.01 15.40
C PHE A 1076 2.81 22.50 16.84
N VAL A 1077 1.57 22.48 17.31
CA VAL A 1077 1.14 22.81 18.66
C VAL A 1077 0.40 21.61 19.25
N TYR A 1078 0.29 21.55 20.58
CA TYR A 1078 -0.26 20.39 21.30
C TYR A 1078 -1.24 20.85 22.38
N GLY A 1079 -2.37 20.15 22.52
CA GLY A 1079 -3.36 20.42 23.56
C GLY A 1079 -4.09 21.78 23.48
N ARG A 1080 -4.00 22.49 22.36
CA ARG A 1080 -4.68 23.78 22.15
C ARG A 1080 -6.19 23.53 22.06
N LYS A 1081 -6.95 24.12 22.98
CA LYS A 1081 -8.42 24.11 22.96
C LYS A 1081 -8.96 25.34 22.23
N PRO A 1082 -10.12 25.26 21.55
CA PRO A 1082 -10.78 26.44 21.00
C PRO A 1082 -11.14 27.41 22.13
N SER A 1083 -11.03 28.71 21.86
CA SER A 1083 -11.37 29.76 22.84
C SER A 1083 -12.84 29.64 23.28
N PRO A 1084 -13.13 29.55 24.59
CA PRO A 1084 -14.50 29.44 25.07
C PRO A 1084 -15.31 30.70 24.72
N LYS A 1085 -16.57 30.49 24.32
CA LYS A 1085 -17.51 31.52 23.89
C LYS A 1085 -17.56 32.70 24.88
N LYS A 1086 -17.03 33.87 24.50
CA LYS A 1086 -17.55 35.14 25.04
C LYS A 1086 -18.94 35.34 24.45
N SER A 1087 -19.96 34.93 25.19
CA SER A 1087 -21.34 35.10 24.75
C SER A 1087 -21.67 36.59 24.56
N ALA A 1088 -22.43 36.93 23.53
CA ALA A 1088 -22.73 38.32 23.16
C ALA A 1088 -23.64 39.09 24.16
N LYS A 1089 -23.74 38.63 25.42
CA LYS A 1089 -24.43 39.31 26.53
C LYS A 1089 -23.48 40.08 27.46
N GLU A 1090 -22.15 39.96 27.34
CA GLU A 1090 -21.21 40.72 28.16
C GLU A 1090 -20.80 42.10 27.57
N LEU A 1091 -21.04 42.35 26.28
CA LEU A 1091 -20.66 43.63 25.65
C LEU A 1091 -21.54 44.84 25.99
N GLN A 1092 -22.60 44.68 26.79
CA GLN A 1092 -23.50 45.78 27.19
C GLN A 1092 -23.48 46.13 28.69
N LYS A 1093 -22.54 45.61 29.49
CA LYS A 1093 -22.35 46.04 30.90
C LYS A 1093 -21.07 46.82 31.19
N ASN A 1094 -20.10 46.84 30.27
CA ASN A 1094 -18.76 47.41 30.53
C ASN A 1094 -18.55 48.87 30.10
N VAL A 1095 -19.62 49.67 29.96
CA VAL A 1095 -19.51 51.12 29.75
C VAL A 1095 -19.63 51.92 31.06
N ILE A 1096 -20.12 51.31 32.15
CA ILE A 1096 -20.32 52.00 33.44
C ILE A 1096 -19.76 51.16 34.61
N SER A 1097 -18.43 51.17 34.78
CA SER A 1097 -17.77 51.05 36.11
C SER A 1097 -16.23 51.20 36.01
N LYS A 1098 -15.75 52.44 35.92
CA LYS A 1098 -14.36 52.74 36.32
C LYS A 1098 -14.23 52.65 37.85
N LYS A 1099 -13.81 51.50 38.40
CA LYS A 1099 -13.01 51.41 39.64
C LYS A 1099 -12.45 49.99 39.86
N GLY A 1100 -11.14 49.93 40.12
CA GLY A 1100 -10.25 48.77 40.05
C GLY A 1100 -10.64 47.44 40.71
N SER A 1101 -10.19 46.35 40.07
CA SER A 1101 -9.44 45.26 40.71
C SER A 1101 -8.80 44.37 39.63
N GLY A 1102 -7.48 44.15 39.68
CA GLY A 1102 -6.74 43.39 38.68
C GLY A 1102 -5.25 43.76 38.62
N GLY A 1103 -4.54 43.58 39.74
CA GLY A 1103 -3.17 44.05 39.89
C GLY A 1103 -2.16 43.23 39.10
N GLU A 1104 -1.61 43.79 38.02
CA GLU A 1104 -0.37 43.29 37.43
C GLU A 1104 0.80 43.46 38.41
N ASN A 1105 1.69 42.48 38.48
CA ASN A 1105 2.88 42.56 39.34
C ASN A 1105 3.94 43.47 38.66
N PRO A 1106 4.32 44.62 39.26
CA PRO A 1106 5.24 45.56 38.62
C PRO A 1106 6.62 44.95 38.33
N LYS A 1107 7.06 43.96 39.12
CA LYS A 1107 8.33 43.26 38.90
C LYS A 1107 8.34 42.51 37.56
N SER A 1108 7.25 41.83 37.19
CA SER A 1108 7.14 41.15 35.90
C SER A 1108 6.91 42.13 34.75
N HIS A 1109 6.12 43.19 34.95
CA HIS A 1109 5.88 44.20 33.93
C HIS A 1109 7.19 44.90 33.50
N LEU A 1110 8.01 45.33 34.48
CA LEU A 1110 9.32 45.94 34.23
C LEU A 1110 10.28 44.97 33.51
N GLN A 1111 10.31 43.70 33.93
CA GLN A 1111 11.13 42.68 33.27
C GLN A 1111 10.70 42.43 31.82
N THR A 1112 9.38 42.39 31.55
CA THR A 1112 8.85 42.22 30.18
C THR A 1112 9.17 43.42 29.29
N LEU A 1113 9.08 44.65 29.80
CA LEU A 1113 9.49 45.85 29.05
C LEU A 1113 10.98 45.85 28.70
N LEU A 1114 11.84 45.57 29.68
CA LEU A 1114 13.30 45.51 29.46
C LEU A 1114 13.69 44.39 28.48
N ALA A 1115 13.02 43.23 28.54
CA ALA A 1115 13.23 42.13 27.60
C ALA A 1115 12.79 42.49 26.17
N ARG A 1116 11.62 43.15 25.99
CA ARG A 1116 11.16 43.65 24.69
C ARG A 1116 12.09 44.71 24.10
N ALA A 1117 12.71 45.52 24.96
CA ALA A 1117 13.73 46.50 24.60
C ALA A 1117 15.14 45.90 24.36
N GLY A 1118 15.33 44.59 24.58
CA GLY A 1118 16.61 43.92 24.36
C GLY A 1118 17.69 44.20 25.42
N HIS A 1119 17.29 44.64 26.62
CA HIS A 1119 18.17 44.85 27.78
C HIS A 1119 18.20 43.63 28.71
N GLN A 1120 19.22 43.57 29.59
CA GLN A 1120 19.31 42.53 30.62
C GLN A 1120 18.21 42.68 31.68
N SER A 1121 17.87 41.57 32.37
CA SER A 1121 16.87 41.57 33.44
C SER A 1121 17.30 42.48 34.62
N PRO A 1122 16.35 43.18 35.26
CA PRO A 1122 16.66 44.11 36.35
C PRO A 1122 17.11 43.39 37.62
N SER A 1123 18.15 43.92 38.26
CA SER A 1123 18.69 43.41 39.53
C SER A 1123 18.20 44.24 40.71
N TYR A 1124 18.11 43.66 41.91
CA TYR A 1124 17.57 44.33 43.10
C TYR A 1124 18.58 44.26 44.25
N LYS A 1125 18.93 45.41 44.83
CA LYS A 1125 19.71 45.50 46.07
C LYS A 1125 18.79 45.89 47.23
N ILE A 1126 18.79 45.11 48.31
CA ILE A 1126 17.96 45.38 49.49
C ILE A 1126 18.85 45.87 50.63
N THR A 1127 18.47 46.98 51.25
CA THR A 1127 19.05 47.49 52.50
C THR A 1127 18.03 47.43 53.63
N GLN A 1128 18.46 46.99 54.82
CA GLN A 1128 17.63 47.01 56.03
C GLN A 1128 17.91 48.31 56.79
N LEU A 1129 16.86 49.04 57.12
CA LEU A 1129 16.93 50.31 57.84
C LEU A 1129 16.82 50.08 59.35
N LYS A 1130 17.31 51.05 60.14
CA LYS A 1130 17.34 51.01 61.62
C LYS A 1130 15.97 50.85 62.29
N ASN A 1131 14.87 51.00 61.55
CA ASN A 1131 13.49 50.88 62.01
C ASN A 1131 12.81 49.55 61.57
N ASN A 1132 13.60 48.50 61.33
CA ASN A 1132 13.13 47.17 60.86
C ASN A 1132 12.32 47.18 59.54
N LYS A 1133 12.43 48.24 58.73
CA LYS A 1133 11.92 48.26 57.35
C LYS A 1133 13.01 47.95 56.34
N PHE A 1134 12.64 47.35 55.21
CA PHE A 1134 13.49 47.10 54.06
C PHE A 1134 13.27 48.15 52.98
N ARG A 1135 14.35 48.62 52.37
CA ARG A 1135 14.31 49.44 51.16
C ARG A 1135 14.99 48.69 50.04
N ALA A 1136 14.37 48.60 48.87
CA ALA A 1136 15.00 48.01 47.70
C ALA A 1136 15.36 49.09 46.69
N THR A 1137 16.46 48.88 45.98
CA THR A 1137 16.87 49.65 44.81
C THR A 1137 16.94 48.71 43.62
N VAL A 1138 16.15 48.97 42.58
CA VAL A 1138 16.23 48.25 41.31
C VAL A 1138 17.29 48.90 40.42
N ILE A 1139 18.09 48.06 39.77
CA ILE A 1139 19.28 48.46 39.01
C ILE A 1139 19.26 47.76 37.65
N PHE A 1140 19.23 48.56 36.57
CA PHE A 1140 19.34 48.10 35.19
C PHE A 1140 19.97 49.21 34.32
N ASN A 1141 20.74 48.83 33.30
CA ASN A 1141 21.29 49.75 32.30
C ASN A 1141 22.03 51.00 32.86
N GLY A 1142 22.66 50.88 34.04
CA GLY A 1142 23.34 51.99 34.73
C GLY A 1142 22.45 52.90 35.58
N LEU A 1143 21.13 52.71 35.56
CA LEU A 1143 20.14 53.46 36.34
C LEU A 1143 19.79 52.71 37.64
N ASN A 1144 19.53 53.48 38.71
CA ASN A 1144 19.19 52.98 40.04
C ASN A 1144 17.90 53.67 40.53
N PHE A 1145 16.83 52.93 40.80
CA PHE A 1145 15.58 53.48 41.34
C PHE A 1145 15.29 52.88 42.72
N SER A 1146 15.14 53.71 43.75
CA SER A 1146 14.95 53.26 45.14
C SER A 1146 13.50 53.44 45.60
N GLY A 1147 12.81 52.32 45.83
CA GLY A 1147 11.44 52.31 46.37
C GLY A 1147 11.37 52.82 47.81
N GLN A 1148 10.16 52.93 48.34
CA GLN A 1148 9.87 53.33 49.71
C GLN A 1148 10.19 52.21 50.73
N PRO A 1149 10.45 52.57 52.00
CA PRO A 1149 10.65 51.59 53.07
C PRO A 1149 9.39 50.76 53.38
N SER A 1150 9.45 49.45 53.13
CA SER A 1150 8.37 48.49 53.40
C SER A 1150 8.71 47.51 54.52
N SER A 1151 7.71 46.91 55.17
CA SER A 1151 7.90 45.85 56.18
C SER A 1151 8.37 44.52 55.58
N SER A 1152 8.19 44.32 54.28
CA SER A 1152 8.48 43.08 53.55
C SER A 1152 9.50 43.32 52.45
N LYS A 1153 10.50 42.42 52.35
CA LYS A 1153 11.51 42.43 51.28
C LYS A 1153 10.88 42.38 49.89
N LYS A 1154 9.85 41.53 49.70
CA LYS A 1154 9.17 41.36 48.40
C LYS A 1154 8.40 42.62 47.99
N ASP A 1155 7.83 43.34 48.96
CA ASP A 1155 7.01 44.51 48.67
C ASP A 1155 7.88 45.76 48.49
N ALA A 1156 9.02 45.85 49.19
CA ALA A 1156 10.07 46.84 48.86
C ALA A 1156 10.58 46.68 47.41
N GLU A 1157 10.79 45.44 46.93
CA GLU A 1157 11.17 45.19 45.53
C GLU A 1157 10.07 45.58 44.53
N LYS A 1158 8.80 45.29 44.81
CA LYS A 1158 7.67 45.71 43.96
C LYS A 1158 7.58 47.22 43.87
N ASP A 1159 7.78 47.91 44.99
CA ASP A 1159 7.72 49.37 45.08
C ASP A 1159 8.87 50.01 44.28
N ALA A 1160 10.09 49.49 44.40
CA ALA A 1160 11.22 49.90 43.56
C ALA A 1160 10.98 49.64 42.06
N ALA A 1161 10.31 48.52 41.72
CA ALA A 1161 9.92 48.23 40.34
C ALA A 1161 8.82 49.19 39.83
N ALA A 1162 7.89 49.61 40.69
CA ALA A 1162 6.85 50.58 40.36
C ALA A 1162 7.43 51.99 40.13
N GLU A 1163 8.37 52.44 40.97
CA GLU A 1163 9.15 53.67 40.78
C GLU A 1163 9.84 53.70 39.40
N ALA A 1164 10.54 52.62 39.04
CA ALA A 1164 11.15 52.49 37.72
C ALA A 1164 10.14 52.50 36.56
N LEU A 1165 8.95 51.90 36.75
CA LEU A 1165 7.87 51.92 35.75
C LEU A 1165 7.27 53.32 35.59
N GLN A 1166 7.03 54.06 36.68
CA GLN A 1166 6.53 55.44 36.64
C GLN A 1166 7.51 56.38 35.93
N TRP A 1167 8.82 56.15 36.12
CA TRP A 1167 9.85 56.85 35.36
C TRP A 1167 9.80 56.50 33.86
N PHE A 1168 9.54 55.24 33.50
CA PHE A 1168 9.36 54.82 32.10
C PHE A 1168 8.07 55.36 31.45
N THR A 1169 6.96 55.46 32.19
CA THR A 1169 5.68 55.95 31.66
C THR A 1169 5.56 57.48 31.68
N GLY A 1170 6.48 58.19 32.35
CA GLY A 1170 6.62 59.65 32.28
C GLY A 1170 5.60 60.44 33.12
N GLU A 1171 4.94 59.81 34.09
CA GLU A 1171 3.85 60.42 34.86
C GLU A 1171 4.26 61.61 35.76
N THR A 1172 5.56 61.87 35.91
CA THR A 1172 6.10 62.95 36.75
C THR A 1172 6.61 64.18 36.00
N GLN A 1173 6.51 64.25 34.66
CA GLN A 1173 6.94 65.44 33.89
C GLN A 1173 5.91 65.91 32.85
N SER A 1174 5.51 67.17 32.96
CA SER A 1174 4.60 67.84 32.03
C SER A 1174 5.25 68.18 30.69
N SER A 1175 4.45 68.10 29.62
CA SER A 1175 4.72 68.55 28.24
C SER A 1175 5.62 67.67 27.36
N SER A 1176 5.06 67.27 26.21
CA SER A 1176 5.59 66.97 24.85
C SER A 1176 6.97 66.29 24.61
N LYS A 1177 7.88 66.14 25.57
CA LYS A 1177 9.26 65.64 25.36
C LYS A 1177 9.48 64.16 25.72
N ALA A 1178 8.48 63.50 26.31
CA ALA A 1178 8.58 62.09 26.72
C ALA A 1178 8.84 61.12 25.54
N VAL A 1179 8.27 61.40 24.36
CA VAL A 1179 8.39 60.54 23.17
C VAL A 1179 9.81 60.56 22.57
N GLU A 1180 10.48 61.71 22.59
CA GLU A 1180 11.87 61.83 22.13
C GLU A 1180 12.84 61.13 23.09
N HIS A 1181 12.58 61.18 24.41
CA HIS A 1181 13.44 60.57 25.42
C HIS A 1181 13.47 59.03 25.34
N MET A 1182 12.31 58.38 25.12
CA MET A 1182 12.26 56.93 24.85
C MET A 1182 12.98 56.54 23.55
N SER A 1183 12.87 57.39 22.51
CA SER A 1183 13.48 57.18 21.20
C SER A 1183 15.02 57.26 21.22
N ALA A 1184 15.58 57.97 22.19
CA ALA A 1184 17.03 58.08 22.40
C ALA A 1184 17.61 56.87 23.17
N LEU A 1185 16.91 56.37 24.20
CA LEU A 1185 17.41 55.31 25.07
C LEU A 1185 17.37 53.90 24.44
N LEU A 1186 16.50 53.67 23.46
CA LEU A 1186 16.36 52.38 22.77
C LEU A 1186 17.33 52.18 21.59
N LYS A 1187 18.19 53.14 21.28
CA LYS A 1187 19.21 53.02 20.21
C LYS A 1187 20.51 52.44 20.75
N LYS A 1188 20.84 51.19 20.36
CA LYS A 1188 22.19 50.61 20.55
C LYS A 1188 23.25 51.49 19.88
N SER A 1189 24.15 52.08 20.65
CA SER A 1189 25.34 52.76 20.13
C SER A 1189 26.34 51.76 19.56
N LYS A 1190 26.52 51.76 18.23
CA LYS A 1190 27.63 51.03 17.57
C LYS A 1190 28.94 51.80 17.75
N SER A 1191 29.73 51.48 18.77
CA SER A 1191 31.17 51.82 18.83
C SER A 1191 31.91 51.02 19.90
N LYS A 1192 33.22 50.76 19.66
CA LYS A 1192 34.20 50.07 20.52
C LYS A 1192 33.96 48.57 20.82
N ASN A 1193 34.60 47.71 20.02
CA ASN A 1193 35.81 47.00 20.47
C ASN A 1193 36.44 46.17 19.33
N GLN A 1194 37.48 46.72 18.70
CA GLN A 1194 38.56 45.91 18.15
C GLN A 1194 39.56 45.62 19.28
N LEU A 1195 39.93 44.34 19.45
CA LEU A 1195 41.23 43.77 19.88
C LEU A 1195 41.05 42.52 20.77
N HIS A 1196 41.86 41.50 20.46
CA HIS A 1196 41.92 40.16 21.08
C HIS A 1196 40.61 39.32 20.97
N SER A 1197 40.60 38.13 20.37
CA SER A 1197 41.57 37.06 20.59
C SER A 1197 41.70 36.09 19.40
N THR A 1198 42.93 35.85 18.97
CA THR A 1198 43.34 34.56 18.38
C THR A 1198 43.41 33.50 19.48
N LYS A 1199 42.67 32.38 19.34
CA LYS A 1199 43.10 30.99 19.65
C LYS A 1199 41.92 30.00 19.68
N TRP A 1200 42.21 28.77 19.24
CA TRP A 1200 41.45 27.51 19.32
C TRP A 1200 40.28 27.27 18.34
N ARG A 1201 40.64 26.49 17.31
CA ARG A 1201 39.86 25.51 16.50
C ARG A 1201 38.53 25.95 15.90
#